data_AF-A0A7W8FAA6-F1
#
_entry.id   AF-A0A7W8FAA6-F1
#
_cell.length_a   1.000
_cell.length_b   1.000
_cell.length_c   1.000
_cell.angle_alpha   90.00
_cell.angle_beta   90.00
_cell.angle_gamma   90.00
#
_symmetry.space_group_name_H-M   'P 1'
#
loop_
_entity.id
_entity.type
_entity.pdbx_description
1 polymer ?
#
loop_
_entity_poly.entity_id
_entity_poly.type
_entity_poly.pdbx_seq_one_letter_code
_entity_poly.pdbx_strand_id
1 'polypeptide(L)'
;MSYLRLPHLKDDLLCFVAEDDLWLAPLDRPGRAWRLTVDRTKLGHPRFSPDGRHIAYTSWRSLDPEVHLVPVDGGPGTRLTYWGSSDTRVCGWAPPDGDGDAEILAVASHGEPFSYFTWAYKLGCDGSPGRKLPWGPVSDIQVADLAGERKSLLLTGTPPHEPASWKRYRGGATGRLWLHGHRLLEGLGGHLHSPMFVGGRIAFLSDHEGVGNLYSCAYDGSDLRRHTDHDAFYARHAASDGTRVVYQCAGELWIVDDLAPGAAPRRLDVRLSGPRSGRRRYQVPAAQHLAGISVDQTGRASAVVVRGSLYWLTHRDGPARTLTDTPGVRVRLPEMLGAGDQVAYVTDAEGDDAVEIASLPRATGQRPPRRLAAGKLGRVLEMAADPDGERLAVAAHDGRLLLVDTGEAADGPGGEVTELIRSVNGPVRDLAFSPDGAWLTWSHPGIGRSLRQIKLARIKDRLVIDVTNGRFEDENPVFTRDGRYLAFLSWRGFDPVYDVHTGDLSFPLGCRPYLVPLSSATPSPFALNPEGRPAAGGLDPVEREDAEEGGAVTVEAEGLESRVTPFPVAASKYSGLYPVAGCGLVWLRWPISGALGETFANPDDTSGRPTLEHFGISKAKKSELVAKLDFFAVSGDGSRLVVVDEGELRAVPSTEPGDGDSTVWIDARRILHEADPAAEWRQAYAEAGRLIRAYFWEPGMCGIDWDAVLERYRPLVERVASPDEFADLLREVLGELGTSHAYVTAARRNEGPAHYQRRQGLLGANLAPREGGWTVGRILPGDSSDSRARSPLAGTGIREGAVLTHVDGRPVDPVTGPYPLLAGAGGTTVELTFRPAAAHPPSADNPPGPSGTAEGQGTPRRVAVVPLTDETPLRYQDWVAKRRAVVRELSGGRCGYLHIPDMGGSGWAQFNRDLRMEVSRPALIVDVRGNAGGHISELVVEKLTRTIIGWDLTRDAQPVSYASNAPRGPVVALADEATSSDGDMITAAFKLLRLGPVVGQRTWGGVVGMTGRHRLGDGTVITVPMNAAWFDAYGWSVENKGVAPDLESLRTPLDWAEGRYAQLDDAVRLALDLLETNPPATPPTYSDVPDRSRPKLPPRAGT
;
A
#
# COMPACT_ATOMS: atom_id res chain seq x y z
N MET A 1 4.24 -8.82 -33.28
CA MET A 1 4.14 -7.38 -32.99
C MET A 1 4.54 -7.16 -31.54
N SER A 2 5.20 -6.05 -31.23
CA SER A 2 5.71 -5.72 -29.88
C SER A 2 4.88 -4.62 -29.23
N TYR A 3 4.91 -4.52 -27.91
CA TYR A 3 4.25 -3.46 -27.16
C TYR A 3 5.24 -2.30 -26.95
N LEU A 4 5.05 -1.21 -27.68
CA LEU A 4 5.97 -0.07 -27.71
C LEU A 4 5.43 1.07 -26.85
N ARG A 5 6.30 1.72 -26.07
CA ARG A 5 5.92 2.79 -25.15
C ARG A 5 6.93 3.95 -25.13
N LEU A 6 6.52 5.06 -24.52
CA LEU A 6 7.38 6.19 -24.16
C LEU A 6 8.26 6.70 -25.32
N PRO A 7 7.69 7.04 -26.49
CA PRO A 7 8.48 7.47 -27.64
C PRO A 7 9.05 8.89 -27.44
N HIS A 8 10.16 9.16 -28.14
CA HIS A 8 10.69 10.49 -28.40
C HIS A 8 11.38 10.48 -29.76
N LEU A 9 11.42 11.62 -30.46
CA LEU A 9 12.05 11.71 -31.77
C LEU A 9 13.04 12.87 -31.82
N LYS A 10 13.98 12.80 -32.74
CA LYS A 10 14.90 13.88 -33.10
C LYS A 10 15.43 13.60 -34.50
N ASP A 11 15.34 14.58 -35.39
CA ASP A 11 15.78 14.47 -36.78
C ASP A 11 15.17 13.23 -37.48
N ASP A 12 15.97 12.26 -37.93
CA ASP A 12 15.51 11.02 -38.56
C ASP A 12 15.48 9.81 -37.60
N LEU A 13 15.65 10.04 -36.30
CA LEU A 13 15.70 8.98 -35.27
C LEU A 13 14.50 9.02 -34.32
N LEU A 14 14.06 7.82 -33.97
CA LEU A 14 13.02 7.54 -32.99
C LEU A 14 13.62 6.71 -31.85
N CYS A 15 13.46 7.18 -30.61
CA CYS A 15 13.74 6.43 -29.39
C CYS A 15 12.43 6.01 -28.73
N PHE A 16 12.39 4.80 -28.15
CA PHE A 16 11.24 4.29 -27.42
C PHE A 16 11.65 3.19 -26.44
N VAL A 17 10.74 2.81 -25.55
CA VAL A 17 10.91 1.71 -24.59
C VAL A 17 10.15 0.47 -25.07
N ALA A 18 10.82 -0.67 -25.06
CA ALA A 18 10.22 -1.99 -25.27
C ALA A 18 11.07 -3.06 -24.57
N GLU A 19 10.42 -4.08 -23.99
CA GLU A 19 11.05 -5.13 -23.19
C GLU A 19 11.88 -4.58 -22.00
N ASP A 20 11.44 -3.45 -21.42
CA ASP A 20 12.15 -2.70 -20.38
C ASP A 20 13.55 -2.20 -20.78
N ASP A 21 13.80 -2.04 -22.09
CA ASP A 21 15.04 -1.50 -22.64
C ASP A 21 14.78 -0.31 -23.57
N LEU A 22 15.77 0.56 -23.74
CA LEU A 22 15.77 1.61 -24.77
C LEU A 22 16.08 1.02 -26.13
N TRP A 23 15.33 1.48 -27.13
CA TRP A 23 15.53 1.14 -28.53
C TRP A 23 15.59 2.39 -29.38
N LEU A 24 16.30 2.27 -30.51
CA LEU A 24 16.38 3.27 -31.55
C LEU A 24 15.93 2.69 -32.89
N ALA A 25 15.23 3.51 -33.69
CA ALA A 25 14.82 3.17 -35.04
C ALA A 25 14.90 4.40 -35.97
N PRO A 26 15.17 4.23 -37.28
CA PRO A 26 15.00 5.30 -38.25
C PRO A 26 13.51 5.64 -38.43
N LEU A 27 13.19 6.92 -38.63
CA LEU A 27 11.82 7.42 -38.74
C LEU A 27 11.22 7.27 -40.16
N ASP A 28 12.02 7.56 -41.20
CA ASP A 28 11.52 7.79 -42.57
C ASP A 28 11.38 6.53 -43.44
N ARG A 29 11.71 5.36 -42.89
CA ARG A 29 11.63 4.08 -43.61
C ARG A 29 11.29 2.95 -42.64
N PRO A 30 10.49 1.95 -43.06
CA PRO A 30 10.32 0.71 -42.30
C PRO A 30 11.69 0.14 -41.95
N GLY A 31 12.05 0.25 -40.67
CA GLY A 31 13.43 0.14 -40.22
C GLY A 31 13.55 -0.88 -39.10
N ARG A 32 14.67 -1.61 -39.10
CA ARG A 32 15.03 -2.50 -38.01
C ARG A 32 15.47 -1.63 -36.82
N ALA A 33 14.78 -1.75 -35.68
CA ALA A 33 15.19 -1.11 -34.45
C ALA A 33 16.37 -1.86 -33.81
N TRP A 34 17.30 -1.13 -33.19
CA TRP A 34 18.40 -1.69 -32.41
C TRP A 34 18.30 -1.28 -30.94
N ARG A 35 18.78 -2.17 -30.06
CA ARG A 35 18.68 -2.02 -28.61
C ARG A 35 19.88 -1.22 -28.09
N LEU A 36 19.63 -0.27 -27.19
CA LEU A 36 20.63 0.63 -26.61
C LEU A 36 21.01 0.26 -25.17
N THR A 37 20.08 -0.30 -24.39
CA THR A 37 20.30 -0.77 -23.01
C THR A 37 19.95 -2.25 -22.88
N VAL A 38 20.48 -2.93 -21.85
CA VAL A 38 20.16 -4.34 -21.54
C VAL A 38 20.06 -4.56 -20.03
N ASP A 39 19.50 -3.58 -19.32
CA ASP A 39 19.44 -3.60 -17.85
C ASP A 39 18.28 -4.47 -17.33
N ARG A 40 17.31 -4.81 -18.20
CA ARG A 40 16.11 -5.61 -17.86
C ARG A 40 15.38 -5.10 -16.60
N THR A 41 15.33 -3.78 -16.46
CA THR A 41 14.64 -3.09 -15.37
C THR A 41 13.77 -2.00 -15.97
N LYS A 42 12.66 -1.67 -15.28
CA LYS A 42 11.76 -0.59 -15.71
C LYS A 42 12.53 0.65 -16.14
N LEU A 43 12.18 1.19 -17.31
CA LEU A 43 12.63 2.48 -17.80
C LEU A 43 11.47 3.47 -17.92
N GLY A 44 11.80 4.76 -17.84
CA GLY A 44 10.87 5.87 -18.04
C GLY A 44 11.29 6.81 -19.18
N HIS A 45 10.43 7.78 -19.47
CA HIS A 45 10.51 8.85 -20.48
C HIS A 45 11.93 9.18 -21.02
N PRO A 46 12.36 8.57 -22.15
CA PRO A 46 13.61 8.96 -22.81
C PRO A 46 13.45 10.30 -23.53
N ARG A 47 14.50 11.13 -23.52
CA ARG A 47 14.54 12.46 -24.15
C ARG A 47 15.88 12.68 -24.85
N PHE A 48 15.84 12.85 -26.18
CA PHE A 48 17.03 13.23 -26.94
C PHE A 48 17.53 14.61 -26.50
N SER A 49 18.84 14.77 -26.40
CA SER A 49 19.47 16.07 -26.23
C SER A 49 19.21 16.98 -27.44
N PRO A 50 19.25 18.32 -27.29
CA PRO A 50 19.01 19.24 -28.41
C PRO A 50 19.96 19.04 -29.61
N ASP A 51 21.18 18.57 -29.35
CA ASP A 51 22.20 18.24 -30.36
C ASP A 51 22.08 16.82 -30.94
N GLY A 52 21.14 16.01 -30.45
CA GLY A 52 20.89 14.64 -30.91
C GLY A 52 21.96 13.61 -30.52
N ARG A 53 22.93 13.95 -29.66
CA ARG A 53 24.06 13.05 -29.32
C ARG A 53 23.79 12.12 -28.15
N HIS A 54 22.89 12.50 -27.25
CA HIS A 54 22.62 11.77 -26.01
C HIS A 54 21.12 11.57 -25.79
N ILE A 55 20.80 10.61 -24.94
CA ILE A 55 19.45 10.35 -24.45
C ILE A 55 19.47 10.37 -22.93
N ALA A 56 18.73 11.30 -22.33
CA ALA A 56 18.43 11.32 -20.91
C ALA A 56 17.18 10.47 -20.65
N TYR A 57 17.20 9.61 -19.64
CA TYR A 57 16.09 8.72 -19.33
C TYR A 57 16.03 8.39 -17.83
N THR A 58 14.88 7.94 -17.37
CA THR A 58 14.70 7.46 -15.99
C THR A 58 14.93 5.95 -15.96
N SER A 59 15.74 5.46 -15.02
CA SER A 59 16.00 4.02 -14.86
C SER A 59 15.90 3.58 -13.40
N TRP A 60 15.32 2.40 -13.19
CA TRP A 60 15.27 1.69 -11.91
C TRP A 60 16.36 0.63 -11.79
N ARG A 61 17.56 0.92 -12.30
CA ARG A 61 18.75 0.10 -12.06
C ARG A 61 19.16 0.10 -10.57
N SER A 62 18.77 1.13 -9.83
CA SER A 62 18.72 1.19 -8.36
C SER A 62 17.31 0.88 -7.83
N LEU A 63 17.15 0.77 -6.50
CA LEU A 63 15.83 0.56 -5.88
C LEU A 63 14.84 1.67 -6.26
N ASP A 64 15.31 2.92 -6.18
CA ASP A 64 14.58 4.12 -6.58
C ASP A 64 15.04 4.58 -7.98
N PRO A 65 14.15 5.22 -8.77
CA PRO A 65 14.50 5.71 -10.09
C PRO A 65 15.50 6.85 -10.03
N GLU A 66 16.38 6.90 -11.02
CA GLU A 66 17.35 7.99 -11.15
C GLU A 66 17.49 8.39 -12.62
N VAL A 67 17.93 9.61 -12.86
CA VAL A 67 18.24 10.14 -14.19
C VAL A 67 19.55 9.52 -14.67
N HIS A 68 19.52 8.96 -15.87
CA HIS A 68 20.65 8.37 -16.56
C HIS A 68 20.83 9.01 -17.93
N LEU A 69 22.06 8.93 -18.46
CA LEU A 69 22.45 9.45 -19.76
C LEU A 69 23.15 8.35 -20.56
N VAL A 70 22.83 8.21 -21.85
CA VAL A 70 23.49 7.27 -22.76
C VAL A 70 23.76 7.94 -24.12
N PRO A 71 24.92 7.69 -24.77
CA PRO A 71 25.16 8.16 -26.14
C PRO A 71 24.24 7.47 -27.15
N VAL A 72 23.78 8.22 -28.16
CA VAL A 72 22.89 7.69 -29.23
C VAL A 72 23.56 6.60 -30.06
N ASP A 73 24.87 6.70 -30.29
CA ASP A 73 25.67 5.70 -31.00
C ASP A 73 25.94 4.42 -30.18
N GLY A 74 25.48 4.38 -28.91
CA GLY A 74 25.78 3.33 -27.95
C GLY A 74 27.06 3.57 -27.16
N GLY A 75 27.25 2.79 -26.09
CA GLY A 75 28.38 2.96 -25.16
C GLY A 75 27.96 2.83 -23.70
N PRO A 76 28.86 3.11 -22.75
CA PRO A 76 28.52 3.08 -21.33
C PRO A 76 27.51 4.19 -20.99
N GLY A 77 26.46 3.84 -20.25
CA GLY A 77 25.54 4.81 -19.65
C GLY A 77 26.05 5.33 -18.30
N THR A 78 25.71 6.58 -17.98
CA THR A 78 26.10 7.25 -16.73
C THR A 78 24.85 7.58 -15.89
N ARG A 79 24.90 7.29 -14.59
CA ARG A 79 23.88 7.75 -13.63
C ARG A 79 24.20 9.19 -13.23
N LEU A 80 23.25 10.10 -13.38
CA LEU A 80 23.42 11.53 -13.09
C LEU A 80 22.90 11.92 -11.72
N THR A 81 21.80 11.32 -11.25
CA THR A 81 21.19 11.66 -9.96
C THR A 81 21.35 10.54 -8.94
N TYR A 82 21.37 10.96 -7.67
CA TYR A 82 21.45 10.10 -6.49
C TYR A 82 20.44 10.59 -5.45
N TRP A 83 19.23 10.89 -5.92
CA TRP A 83 18.19 11.54 -5.14
C TRP A 83 17.43 10.59 -4.22
N GLY A 84 17.42 9.29 -4.53
CA GLY A 84 16.73 8.27 -3.72
C GLY A 84 15.23 8.52 -3.60
N SER A 85 14.60 9.12 -4.61
CA SER A 85 13.18 9.51 -4.61
C SER A 85 12.40 8.69 -5.63
N SER A 86 11.34 8.01 -5.17
CA SER A 86 10.59 7.00 -5.95
C SER A 86 9.84 7.54 -7.18
N ASP A 87 9.72 8.86 -7.30
CA ASP A 87 8.98 9.60 -8.32
C ASP A 87 9.89 10.37 -9.30
N THR A 88 11.21 10.20 -9.21
CA THR A 88 12.18 10.86 -10.08
C THR A 88 11.88 10.58 -11.56
N ARG A 89 11.71 11.64 -12.36
CA ARG A 89 11.30 11.54 -13.76
C ARG A 89 11.96 12.59 -14.65
N VAL A 90 12.49 12.16 -15.80
CA VAL A 90 12.96 13.06 -16.87
C VAL A 90 11.76 13.63 -17.63
N CYS A 91 11.75 14.95 -17.86
CA CYS A 91 10.68 15.66 -18.57
C CYS A 91 11.11 16.10 -19.98
N GLY A 92 12.35 16.55 -20.15
CA GLY A 92 12.84 17.13 -21.40
C GLY A 92 14.23 17.74 -21.27
N TRP A 93 14.54 18.68 -22.16
CA TRP A 93 15.75 19.49 -22.13
C TRP A 93 15.40 20.97 -22.21
N ALA A 94 16.16 21.82 -21.53
CA ALA A 94 16.13 23.25 -21.76
C ALA A 94 16.86 23.57 -23.08
N PRO A 95 16.46 24.65 -23.79
CA PRO A 95 17.25 25.13 -24.91
C PRO A 95 18.68 25.46 -24.46
N PRO A 96 19.69 25.25 -25.33
CA PRO A 96 21.07 25.60 -25.02
C PRO A 96 21.20 27.03 -24.50
N ASP A 97 22.16 27.26 -23.61
CA ASP A 97 22.54 28.62 -23.22
C ASP A 97 23.43 29.28 -24.29
N GLY A 98 23.97 30.47 -23.98
CA GLY A 98 24.82 31.22 -24.90
C GLY A 98 26.15 30.53 -25.21
N ASP A 99 26.59 29.60 -24.37
CA ASP A 99 27.82 28.80 -24.55
C ASP A 99 27.55 27.48 -25.29
N GLY A 100 26.28 27.18 -25.57
CA GLY A 100 25.84 26.00 -26.31
C GLY A 100 25.53 24.78 -25.42
N ASP A 101 25.57 24.93 -24.10
CA ASP A 101 25.31 23.86 -23.15
C ASP A 101 23.81 23.73 -22.86
N ALA A 102 23.30 22.51 -22.93
CA ALA A 102 21.90 22.19 -22.66
C ALA A 102 21.75 21.44 -21.33
N GLU A 103 20.66 21.73 -20.62
CA GLU A 103 20.38 21.15 -19.30
C GLU A 103 19.16 20.23 -19.37
N ILE A 104 19.24 19.09 -18.69
CA ILE A 104 18.13 18.14 -18.56
C ILE A 104 17.09 18.72 -17.59
N LEU A 105 15.82 18.62 -17.97
CA LEU A 105 14.68 18.94 -17.12
C LEU A 105 14.16 17.67 -16.44
N ALA A 106 14.02 17.70 -15.13
CA ALA A 106 13.50 16.58 -14.35
C ALA A 106 12.54 17.05 -13.25
N VAL A 107 11.71 16.14 -12.76
CA VAL A 107 10.89 16.33 -11.56
C VAL A 107 11.15 15.23 -10.53
N ALA A 108 11.09 15.57 -9.25
CA ALA A 108 11.18 14.63 -8.13
C ALA A 108 10.68 15.28 -6.83
N SER A 109 10.27 14.49 -5.84
CA SER A 109 10.07 14.96 -4.45
C SER A 109 11.38 14.98 -3.64
N HIS A 110 12.53 15.02 -4.33
CA HIS A 110 13.83 15.01 -3.68
C HIS A 110 14.00 16.22 -2.76
N GLY A 111 14.13 15.96 -1.47
CA GLY A 111 14.27 17.03 -0.50
C GLY A 111 12.96 17.54 0.10
N GLU A 112 11.83 16.85 -0.16
CA GLU A 112 10.48 17.32 0.17
C GLU A 112 9.75 16.43 1.21
N PRO A 113 8.73 16.96 1.90
CA PRO A 113 8.00 16.24 2.96
C PRO A 113 6.99 15.21 2.45
N PHE A 114 6.64 15.20 1.16
CA PHE A 114 5.66 14.28 0.58
C PHE A 114 6.01 13.94 -0.88
N SER A 115 5.61 12.75 -1.34
CA SER A 115 5.83 12.30 -2.73
C SER A 115 4.96 13.00 -3.78
N TYR A 116 3.77 13.50 -3.41
CA TYR A 116 2.97 14.32 -4.34
C TYR A 116 3.51 15.75 -4.48
N PHE A 117 4.51 16.12 -3.67
CA PHE A 117 5.14 17.43 -3.63
C PHE A 117 6.43 17.42 -4.48
N THR A 118 6.28 17.19 -5.78
CA THR A 118 7.41 17.13 -6.72
C THR A 118 7.83 18.51 -7.21
N TRP A 119 9.13 18.81 -7.27
CA TRP A 119 9.65 20.05 -7.86
C TRP A 119 10.31 19.81 -9.20
N ALA A 120 10.41 20.88 -10.01
CA ALA A 120 11.25 20.87 -11.20
C ALA A 120 12.72 21.16 -10.86
N TYR A 121 13.61 20.46 -11.57
CA TYR A 121 15.05 20.58 -11.47
C TYR A 121 15.66 20.76 -12.86
N LYS A 122 16.79 21.44 -12.90
CA LYS A 122 17.70 21.50 -14.05
C LYS A 122 19.01 20.81 -13.71
N LEU A 123 19.45 19.90 -14.58
CA LEU A 123 20.59 19.02 -14.40
C LEU A 123 21.59 19.18 -15.55
N GLY A 124 22.88 19.28 -15.23
CA GLY A 124 23.95 19.17 -16.23
C GLY A 124 24.24 17.71 -16.59
N CYS A 125 25.06 17.49 -17.62
CA CYS A 125 25.54 16.16 -18.02
C CYS A 125 26.76 15.67 -17.22
N ASP A 126 27.29 16.51 -16.33
CA ASP A 126 28.50 16.28 -15.53
C ASP A 126 28.28 15.44 -14.26
N GLY A 127 27.03 15.11 -13.96
CA GLY A 127 26.64 14.38 -12.75
C GLY A 127 26.46 15.26 -11.51
N SER A 128 26.45 16.59 -11.66
CA SER A 128 26.02 17.49 -10.60
C SER A 128 24.56 17.18 -10.18
N PRO A 129 24.20 17.33 -8.89
CA PRO A 129 22.87 16.97 -8.40
C PRO A 129 21.74 17.90 -8.87
N GLY A 130 22.06 18.90 -9.69
CA GLY A 130 21.13 19.85 -10.30
C GLY A 130 20.68 20.97 -9.36
N ARG A 131 19.94 21.92 -9.94
CA ARG A 131 19.31 23.03 -9.19
C ARG A 131 17.79 22.91 -9.21
N LYS A 132 17.19 23.09 -8.03
CA LYS A 132 15.74 23.19 -7.83
C LYS A 132 15.21 24.51 -8.39
N LEU A 133 14.10 24.48 -9.12
CA LEU A 133 13.42 25.67 -9.64
C LEU A 133 12.37 26.20 -8.64
N PRO A 134 12.04 27.50 -8.67
CA PRO A 134 11.27 28.15 -7.60
C PRO A 134 9.74 27.98 -7.72
N TRP A 135 9.24 27.29 -8.74
CA TRP A 135 7.83 27.31 -9.16
C TRP A 135 6.85 26.54 -8.26
N GLY A 136 7.32 25.92 -7.18
CA GLY A 136 6.50 25.07 -6.32
C GLY A 136 6.27 23.66 -6.90
N PRO A 137 5.26 22.94 -6.37
CA PRO A 137 4.90 21.61 -6.83
C PRO A 137 4.46 21.59 -8.30
N VAL A 138 5.17 20.79 -9.11
CA VAL A 138 4.97 20.65 -10.54
C VAL A 138 5.12 19.18 -10.92
N SER A 139 4.25 18.73 -11.83
CA SER A 139 4.22 17.37 -12.33
C SER A 139 4.97 17.23 -13.65
N ASP A 140 5.06 18.29 -14.46
CA ASP A 140 5.85 18.36 -15.70
C ASP A 140 6.38 19.78 -15.93
N ILE A 141 7.47 19.90 -16.69
CA ILE A 141 8.09 21.16 -17.09
C ILE A 141 8.69 21.06 -18.50
N GLN A 142 8.42 22.09 -19.31
CA GLN A 142 9.12 22.34 -20.58
C GLN A 142 9.65 23.77 -20.60
N VAL A 143 10.71 24.01 -21.37
CA VAL A 143 11.32 25.34 -21.54
C VAL A 143 11.54 25.60 -23.02
N ALA A 144 11.21 26.80 -23.48
CA ALA A 144 11.48 27.26 -24.85
C ALA A 144 11.83 28.75 -24.87
N ASP A 145 12.57 29.18 -25.88
CA ASP A 145 12.83 30.59 -26.13
C ASP A 145 11.75 31.14 -27.07
N LEU A 146 10.90 32.03 -26.55
CA LEU A 146 9.77 32.63 -27.25
C LEU A 146 9.96 34.14 -27.33
N ALA A 147 9.95 34.69 -28.54
CA ALA A 147 10.14 36.12 -28.79
C ALA A 147 11.41 36.71 -28.12
N GLY A 148 12.49 35.91 -28.04
CA GLY A 148 13.75 36.31 -27.41
C GLY A 148 13.80 36.14 -25.88
N GLU A 149 12.74 35.63 -25.26
CA GLU A 149 12.67 35.38 -23.82
C GLU A 149 12.52 33.89 -23.50
N ARG A 150 13.24 33.43 -22.47
CA ARG A 150 13.12 32.05 -21.99
C ARG A 150 11.85 31.87 -21.17
N LYS A 151 10.91 31.07 -21.68
CA LYS A 151 9.61 30.79 -21.05
C LYS A 151 9.55 29.36 -20.52
N SER A 152 8.85 29.17 -19.40
CA SER A 152 8.61 27.87 -18.80
C SER A 152 7.14 27.49 -18.96
N LEU A 153 6.86 26.26 -19.35
CA LEU A 153 5.53 25.68 -19.37
C LEU A 153 5.45 24.63 -18.25
N LEU A 154 4.51 24.80 -17.32
CA LEU A 154 4.38 23.95 -16.13
C LEU A 154 3.03 23.25 -16.13
N LEU A 155 3.03 21.98 -15.70
CA LEU A 155 1.83 21.25 -15.33
C LEU A 155 1.82 21.08 -13.82
N THR A 156 0.72 21.46 -13.17
CA THR A 156 0.56 21.41 -11.70
C THR A 156 -0.78 20.78 -11.32
N GLY A 157 -0.94 20.35 -10.06
CA GLY A 157 -2.21 19.84 -9.57
C GLY A 157 -2.71 18.63 -10.35
N THR A 158 -1.81 17.70 -10.68
CA THR A 158 -2.16 16.40 -11.25
C THR A 158 -1.97 15.30 -10.22
N PRO A 159 -2.77 14.22 -10.28
CA PRO A 159 -2.58 13.07 -9.42
C PRO A 159 -1.34 12.29 -9.87
N PRO A 160 -0.77 11.43 -9.01
CA PRO A 160 0.47 10.69 -9.31
C PRO A 160 0.30 9.52 -10.30
N HIS A 161 -0.74 9.56 -11.13
CA HIS A 161 -1.07 8.54 -12.13
C HIS A 161 -1.46 9.18 -13.46
N GLU A 162 -1.18 8.47 -14.57
CA GLU A 162 -1.53 8.94 -15.90
C GLU A 162 -3.04 8.90 -16.15
N PRO A 163 -3.59 9.72 -17.07
CA PRO A 163 -5.02 9.72 -17.42
C PRO A 163 -5.57 8.34 -17.79
N ALA A 164 -4.76 7.46 -18.36
CA ALA A 164 -5.17 6.12 -18.74
C ALA A 164 -5.46 5.18 -17.55
N SER A 165 -4.93 5.50 -16.35
CA SER A 165 -5.16 4.71 -15.13
C SER A 165 -6.51 5.01 -14.46
N TRP A 166 -7.09 6.17 -14.77
CA TRP A 166 -8.45 6.55 -14.38
C TRP A 166 -9.04 7.42 -15.49
N LYS A 167 -9.68 6.77 -16.46
CA LYS A 167 -10.23 7.44 -17.64
C LYS A 167 -11.42 8.30 -17.25
N ARG A 168 -11.58 9.44 -17.93
CA ARG A 168 -12.68 10.40 -17.73
C ARG A 168 -12.68 10.97 -16.31
N TYR A 169 -11.50 11.14 -15.73
CA TYR A 169 -11.33 11.74 -14.41
C TYR A 169 -11.76 13.22 -14.40
N ARG A 170 -12.55 13.64 -13.41
CA ARG A 170 -13.13 14.99 -13.25
C ARG A 170 -13.03 15.54 -11.82
N GLY A 171 -12.17 14.93 -11.00
CA GLY A 171 -11.90 15.40 -9.64
C GLY A 171 -11.07 16.70 -9.59
N GLY A 172 -10.61 17.09 -8.40
CA GLY A 172 -9.86 18.35 -8.22
C GLY A 172 -8.50 18.40 -8.90
N ALA A 173 -7.90 17.25 -9.23
CA ALA A 173 -6.54 17.15 -9.72
C ALA A 173 -6.44 16.98 -11.25
N THR A 174 -7.32 17.57 -12.06
CA THR A 174 -7.28 17.37 -13.53
C THR A 174 -6.04 17.95 -14.22
N GLY A 175 -5.16 18.64 -13.49
CA GLY A 175 -4.02 19.35 -14.04
C GLY A 175 -4.35 20.80 -14.40
N ARG A 176 -3.39 21.68 -14.14
CA ARG A 176 -3.42 23.10 -14.49
C ARG A 176 -2.15 23.46 -15.26
N LEU A 177 -2.34 24.03 -16.43
CA LEU A 177 -1.27 24.42 -17.35
C LEU A 177 -0.90 25.89 -17.14
N TRP A 178 0.40 26.17 -17.01
CA TRP A 178 0.91 27.54 -16.78
C TRP A 178 2.02 27.88 -17.77
N LEU A 179 1.84 28.94 -18.55
CA LEU A 179 2.91 29.52 -19.35
C LEU A 179 3.49 30.73 -18.61
N HIS A 180 4.69 30.54 -18.06
CA HIS A 180 5.46 31.58 -17.37
C HIS A 180 4.64 32.37 -16.34
N GLY A 181 3.88 31.65 -15.50
CA GLY A 181 3.02 32.22 -14.46
C GLY A 181 1.59 32.54 -14.89
N HIS A 182 1.28 32.57 -16.19
CA HIS A 182 -0.09 32.72 -16.69
C HIS A 182 -0.77 31.35 -16.82
N ARG A 183 -1.93 31.17 -16.17
CA ARG A 183 -2.74 29.96 -16.30
C ARG A 183 -3.45 29.91 -17.65
N LEU A 184 -3.42 28.75 -18.31
CA LEU A 184 -4.11 28.51 -19.58
C LEU A 184 -5.30 27.58 -19.36
N LEU A 185 -6.31 27.69 -20.23
CA LEU A 185 -7.41 26.71 -20.35
C LEU A 185 -8.19 26.45 -19.04
N GLU A 186 -8.45 27.48 -18.23
CA GLU A 186 -9.03 27.34 -16.88
C GLU A 186 -10.39 26.61 -16.83
N GLY A 187 -11.15 26.62 -17.93
CA GLY A 187 -12.45 25.96 -18.06
C GLY A 187 -12.43 24.59 -18.76
N LEU A 188 -11.26 24.07 -19.15
CA LEU A 188 -11.21 22.79 -19.87
C LEU A 188 -11.45 21.62 -18.91
N GLY A 189 -12.61 20.98 -19.01
CA GLY A 189 -13.00 19.88 -18.14
C GLY A 189 -12.42 18.53 -18.57
N GLY A 190 -11.22 18.18 -18.10
CA GLY A 190 -10.61 16.87 -18.31
C GLY A 190 -9.15 16.83 -17.91
N HIS A 191 -8.56 15.63 -17.83
CA HIS A 191 -7.18 15.48 -17.38
C HIS A 191 -6.22 16.06 -18.43
N LEU A 192 -5.26 16.90 -18.03
CA LEU A 192 -4.17 17.42 -18.86
C LEU A 192 -2.88 16.63 -18.63
N HIS A 193 -2.17 16.27 -19.70
CA HIS A 193 -0.91 15.53 -19.61
C HIS A 193 0.04 15.84 -20.77
N SER A 194 1.34 15.55 -20.61
CA SER A 194 2.37 15.70 -21.66
C SER A 194 2.36 17.07 -22.38
N PRO A 195 2.39 18.21 -21.68
CA PRO A 195 2.45 19.52 -22.34
C PRO A 195 3.79 19.72 -23.05
N MET A 196 3.78 20.39 -24.21
CA MET A 196 4.95 20.59 -25.07
C MET A 196 4.81 21.82 -25.97
N PHE A 197 5.95 22.42 -26.34
CA PHE A 197 6.01 23.48 -27.37
C PHE A 197 6.18 22.85 -28.74
N VAL A 198 5.25 23.10 -29.67
CA VAL A 198 5.24 22.48 -31.01
C VAL A 198 4.72 23.45 -32.05
N GLY A 199 5.50 23.73 -33.09
CA GLY A 199 5.03 24.48 -34.26
C GLY A 199 4.39 25.85 -33.93
N GLY A 200 4.89 26.55 -32.91
CA GLY A 200 4.35 27.84 -32.47
C GLY A 200 3.11 27.75 -31.58
N ARG A 201 2.79 26.56 -31.05
CA ARG A 201 1.61 26.27 -30.22
C ARG A 201 2.01 25.49 -28.97
N ILE A 202 1.09 25.37 -28.03
CA ILE A 202 1.22 24.42 -26.91
C ILE A 202 0.38 23.20 -27.23
N ALA A 203 1.01 22.05 -27.39
CA ALA A 203 0.33 20.76 -27.54
C ALA A 203 0.31 20.00 -26.21
N PHE A 204 -0.72 19.17 -26.02
CA PHE A 204 -0.93 18.39 -24.81
C PHE A 204 -1.91 17.24 -25.07
N LEU A 205 -1.90 16.23 -24.21
CA LEU A 205 -2.91 15.18 -24.18
C LEU A 205 -4.05 15.57 -23.24
N SER A 206 -5.29 15.26 -23.64
CA SER A 206 -6.45 15.43 -22.77
C SER A 206 -7.60 14.49 -23.11
N ASP A 207 -8.44 14.19 -22.13
CA ASP A 207 -9.67 13.40 -22.30
C ASP A 207 -10.95 14.21 -22.04
N HIS A 208 -10.91 15.54 -22.18
CA HIS A 208 -12.05 16.41 -21.94
C HIS A 208 -13.28 16.07 -22.81
N GLU A 209 -13.05 15.57 -24.02
CA GLU A 209 -14.10 15.06 -24.93
C GLU A 209 -14.46 13.57 -24.68
N GLY A 210 -13.94 12.96 -23.62
CA GLY A 210 -14.28 11.60 -23.18
C GLY A 210 -13.24 10.52 -23.52
N VAL A 211 -12.36 10.76 -24.50
CA VAL A 211 -11.26 9.86 -24.88
C VAL A 211 -9.95 10.66 -25.02
N GLY A 212 -8.86 10.11 -24.49
CA GLY A 212 -7.54 10.73 -24.51
C GLY A 212 -7.01 10.93 -25.92
N ASN A 213 -6.87 12.18 -26.35
CA ASN A 213 -6.38 12.57 -27.68
C ASN A 213 -5.37 13.72 -27.58
N LEU A 214 -4.68 14.00 -28.69
CA LEU A 214 -3.76 15.13 -28.82
C LEU A 214 -4.52 16.40 -29.18
N TYR A 215 -4.27 17.47 -28.42
CA TYR A 215 -4.83 18.79 -28.64
C TYR A 215 -3.74 19.84 -28.64
N SER A 216 -4.08 21.06 -29.07
CA SER A 216 -3.21 22.22 -28.90
C SER A 216 -4.01 23.52 -28.75
N CYS A 217 -3.40 24.52 -28.14
CA CYS A 217 -3.89 25.90 -28.11
C CYS A 217 -2.77 26.88 -28.50
N ALA A 218 -3.15 28.13 -28.77
CA ALA A 218 -2.22 29.25 -28.86
C ALA A 218 -1.58 29.55 -27.49
N TYR A 219 -0.51 30.34 -27.45
CA TYR A 219 0.23 30.66 -26.21
C TYR A 219 -0.58 31.44 -25.17
N ASP A 220 -1.69 32.07 -25.57
CA ASP A 220 -2.66 32.70 -24.67
C ASP A 220 -3.80 31.77 -24.24
N GLY A 221 -3.77 30.50 -24.68
CA GLY A 221 -4.81 29.50 -24.41
C GLY A 221 -6.00 29.55 -25.36
N SER A 222 -6.02 30.44 -26.34
CA SER A 222 -7.08 30.51 -27.36
C SER A 222 -6.91 29.46 -28.47
N ASP A 223 -7.86 29.41 -29.40
CA ASP A 223 -7.80 28.59 -30.61
C ASP A 223 -7.50 27.10 -30.31
N LEU A 224 -8.26 26.50 -29.39
CA LEU A 224 -8.15 25.08 -29.06
C LEU A 224 -8.46 24.20 -30.28
N ARG A 225 -7.61 23.21 -30.57
CA ARG A 225 -7.73 22.28 -31.71
C ARG A 225 -7.46 20.85 -31.29
N ARG A 226 -8.19 19.89 -31.87
CA ARG A 226 -7.93 18.44 -31.81
C ARG A 226 -7.09 18.01 -33.01
N HIS A 227 -6.14 17.10 -32.80
CA HIS A 227 -5.19 16.62 -33.82
C HIS A 227 -5.24 15.10 -34.04
N THR A 228 -5.96 14.37 -33.19
CA THR A 228 -6.15 12.93 -33.31
C THR A 228 -7.58 12.55 -32.98
N ASP A 229 -8.07 11.48 -33.60
CA ASP A 229 -9.45 11.00 -33.46
C ASP A 229 -9.50 9.54 -32.97
N HIS A 230 -8.62 9.18 -32.03
CA HIS A 230 -8.67 7.85 -31.40
C HIS A 230 -9.92 7.73 -30.54
N ASP A 231 -10.70 6.67 -30.76
CA ASP A 231 -11.98 6.42 -30.07
C ASP A 231 -11.97 5.11 -29.28
N ALA A 232 -11.08 4.17 -29.61
CA ALA A 232 -10.99 2.86 -28.97
C ALA A 232 -10.00 2.80 -27.80
N PHE A 233 -8.89 3.54 -27.88
CA PHE A 233 -7.77 3.55 -26.93
C PHE A 233 -7.30 4.99 -26.70
N TYR A 234 -6.67 5.27 -25.56
CA TYR A 234 -6.14 6.60 -25.28
C TYR A 234 -4.81 6.82 -26.02
N ALA A 235 -4.62 8.01 -26.60
CA ALA A 235 -3.30 8.52 -26.94
C ALA A 235 -2.52 8.86 -25.66
N ARG A 236 -1.28 8.35 -25.54
CA ARG A 236 -0.46 8.42 -24.31
C ARG A 236 1.00 8.74 -24.62
N HIS A 237 1.73 9.17 -23.60
CA HIS A 237 3.19 9.36 -23.64
C HIS A 237 3.69 10.27 -24.77
N ALA A 238 2.94 11.31 -25.09
CA ALA A 238 3.30 12.19 -26.19
C ALA A 238 4.61 12.95 -25.91
N ALA A 239 5.42 13.14 -26.95
CA ALA A 239 6.66 13.90 -26.94
C ALA A 239 6.93 14.54 -28.31
N SER A 240 7.85 15.50 -28.37
CA SER A 240 8.10 16.29 -29.58
C SER A 240 9.57 16.68 -29.73
N ASP A 241 9.98 16.92 -30.98
CA ASP A 241 11.25 17.57 -31.35
C ASP A 241 11.11 19.09 -31.55
N GLY A 242 9.94 19.66 -31.25
CA GLY A 242 9.57 21.06 -31.46
C GLY A 242 8.71 21.34 -32.70
N THR A 243 8.59 20.38 -33.61
CA THR A 243 7.77 20.51 -34.84
C THR A 243 6.77 19.38 -35.03
N ARG A 244 7.17 18.15 -34.71
CA ARG A 244 6.38 16.92 -34.86
C ARG A 244 6.02 16.36 -33.49
N VAL A 245 4.92 15.62 -33.38
CA VAL A 245 4.52 14.95 -32.13
C VAL A 245 4.48 13.45 -32.33
N VAL A 246 5.23 12.68 -31.52
CA VAL A 246 5.08 11.23 -31.41
C VAL A 246 4.38 10.84 -30.12
N TYR A 247 3.63 9.75 -30.16
CA TYR A 247 2.89 9.25 -29.02
C TYR A 247 2.61 7.76 -29.17
N GLN A 248 2.11 7.14 -28.10
CA GLN A 248 1.69 5.75 -28.06
C GLN A 248 0.16 5.67 -28.10
N CYS A 249 -0.37 4.66 -28.79
CA CYS A 249 -1.78 4.26 -28.72
C CYS A 249 -1.86 2.75 -28.95
N ALA A 250 -2.50 2.00 -28.04
CA ALA A 250 -2.65 0.53 -28.11
C ALA A 250 -1.33 -0.27 -28.29
N GLY A 251 -0.25 0.20 -27.65
CA GLY A 251 1.09 -0.39 -27.76
C GLY A 251 1.77 -0.17 -29.11
N GLU A 252 1.23 0.73 -29.93
CA GLU A 252 1.78 1.15 -31.23
C GLU A 252 2.23 2.60 -31.16
N LEU A 253 3.22 2.97 -31.99
CA LEU A 253 3.73 4.33 -32.07
C LEU A 253 3.08 5.07 -33.23
N TRP A 254 2.70 6.32 -32.99
CA TRP A 254 2.05 7.20 -33.94
C TRP A 254 2.77 8.54 -33.99
N ILE A 255 2.64 9.24 -35.12
CA ILE A 255 3.19 10.57 -35.34
C ILE A 255 2.17 11.50 -35.99
N VAL A 256 2.22 12.76 -35.59
CA VAL A 256 1.58 13.91 -36.26
C VAL A 256 2.73 14.81 -36.74
N ASP A 257 2.83 14.98 -38.06
CA ASP A 257 3.98 15.66 -38.70
C ASP A 257 3.94 17.20 -38.53
N ASP A 258 2.75 17.78 -38.36
CA ASP A 258 2.55 19.20 -38.01
C ASP A 258 1.17 19.42 -37.37
N LEU A 259 0.93 20.62 -36.80
CA LEU A 259 -0.32 20.95 -36.11
C LEU A 259 -1.28 21.82 -36.96
N ALA A 260 -1.17 21.77 -38.29
CA ALA A 260 -2.12 22.44 -39.17
C ALA A 260 -3.47 21.72 -39.15
N PRO A 261 -4.61 22.41 -39.41
CA PRO A 261 -5.94 21.82 -39.33
C PRO A 261 -6.19 20.59 -40.23
N GLY A 262 -5.37 20.38 -41.27
CA GLY A 262 -5.49 19.24 -42.18
C GLY A 262 -4.49 18.11 -41.92
N ALA A 263 -3.61 18.25 -40.91
CA ALA A 263 -2.66 17.21 -40.56
C ALA A 263 -3.39 16.00 -39.95
N ALA A 264 -2.99 14.80 -40.37
CA ALA A 264 -3.57 13.55 -39.89
C ALA A 264 -2.50 12.69 -39.22
N PRO A 265 -2.84 11.98 -38.13
CA PRO A 265 -1.90 11.07 -37.50
C PRO A 265 -1.64 9.85 -38.41
N ARG A 266 -0.38 9.39 -38.42
CA ARG A 266 0.01 8.14 -39.09
C ARG A 266 0.72 7.21 -38.13
N ARG A 267 0.51 5.91 -38.30
CA ARG A 267 1.20 4.88 -37.52
C ARG A 267 2.63 4.70 -38.04
N LEU A 268 3.58 4.54 -37.12
CA LEU A 268 4.97 4.19 -37.42
C LEU A 268 5.15 2.67 -37.45
N ASP A 269 5.75 2.15 -38.51
CA ASP A 269 6.07 0.72 -38.65
C ASP A 269 7.47 0.42 -38.07
N VAL A 270 7.50 0.01 -36.80
CA VAL A 270 8.72 -0.28 -36.06
C VAL A 270 8.85 -1.78 -35.81
N ARG A 271 9.97 -2.36 -36.26
CA ARG A 271 10.28 -3.78 -36.04
C ARG A 271 11.49 -3.97 -35.13
N LEU A 272 11.27 -4.58 -33.97
CA LEU A 272 12.36 -4.98 -33.08
C LEU A 272 13.21 -6.08 -33.74
N SER A 273 14.54 -5.98 -33.59
CA SER A 273 15.47 -7.03 -33.99
C SER A 273 15.75 -8.00 -32.85
N GLY A 274 15.87 -9.30 -33.17
CA GLY A 274 16.28 -10.33 -32.20
C GLY A 274 15.10 -11.05 -31.52
N PRO A 275 15.40 -12.06 -30.68
CA PRO A 275 14.39 -12.79 -29.93
C PRO A 275 13.82 -11.94 -28.78
N ARG A 276 12.54 -12.15 -28.45
CA ARG A 276 11.85 -11.48 -27.35
C ARG A 276 12.21 -12.11 -26.02
N SER A 277 13.33 -11.70 -25.44
CA SER A 277 13.94 -12.37 -24.28
C SER A 277 13.04 -12.42 -23.06
N GLY A 278 12.18 -11.42 -22.87
CA GLY A 278 11.26 -11.38 -21.73
C GLY A 278 10.07 -12.33 -21.82
N ARG A 279 9.84 -12.98 -22.98
CA ARG A 279 8.87 -14.09 -23.12
C ARG A 279 9.51 -15.46 -23.05
N ARG A 280 10.82 -15.54 -22.83
CA ARG A 280 11.54 -16.80 -22.71
C ARG A 280 11.12 -17.50 -21.42
N ARG A 281 10.87 -18.81 -21.50
CA ARG A 281 10.67 -19.65 -20.33
C ARG A 281 11.90 -19.70 -19.42
N TYR A 282 11.68 -19.77 -18.11
CA TYR A 282 12.78 -19.81 -17.13
C TYR A 282 12.36 -20.53 -15.85
N GLN A 283 13.34 -21.01 -15.08
CA GLN A 283 13.11 -21.70 -13.80
C GLN A 283 12.92 -20.70 -12.65
N VAL A 284 11.98 -20.95 -11.76
CA VAL A 284 11.75 -20.14 -10.55
C VAL A 284 12.15 -20.89 -9.27
N PRO A 285 12.68 -20.21 -8.24
CA PRO A 285 12.92 -20.82 -6.94
C PRO A 285 11.59 -21.13 -6.22
N ALA A 286 11.21 -22.40 -6.13
CA ALA A 286 9.91 -22.82 -5.58
C ALA A 286 9.59 -22.24 -4.19
N ALA A 287 10.57 -22.20 -3.28
CA ALA A 287 10.43 -21.66 -1.93
C ALA A 287 9.94 -20.19 -1.89
N GLN A 288 10.30 -19.38 -2.88
CA GLN A 288 9.92 -17.97 -2.95
C GLN A 288 8.53 -17.74 -3.57
N HIS A 289 7.92 -18.80 -4.12
CA HIS A 289 6.67 -18.74 -4.88
C HIS A 289 5.60 -19.71 -4.35
N LEU A 290 5.71 -20.11 -3.08
CA LEU A 290 4.72 -20.92 -2.39
C LEU A 290 3.42 -20.13 -2.21
N ALA A 291 2.31 -20.72 -2.65
CA ALA A 291 0.98 -20.10 -2.59
C ALA A 291 -0.07 -20.94 -1.84
N GLY A 292 0.25 -22.17 -1.47
CA GLY A 292 -0.64 -23.06 -0.73
C GLY A 292 0.02 -24.40 -0.43
N ILE A 293 -0.32 -25.00 0.70
CA ILE A 293 0.21 -26.29 1.16
C ILE A 293 -0.97 -27.06 1.77
N SER A 294 -1.13 -28.33 1.38
CA SER A 294 -1.99 -29.29 2.05
C SER A 294 -1.15 -30.52 2.39
N VAL A 295 -1.19 -30.97 3.64
CA VAL A 295 -0.30 -32.01 4.18
C VAL A 295 -1.01 -33.35 4.11
N ASP A 296 -0.26 -34.41 3.77
CA ASP A 296 -0.80 -35.77 3.78
C ASP A 296 -1.23 -36.21 5.20
N GLN A 297 -1.85 -37.39 5.27
CA GLN A 297 -2.34 -37.95 6.53
C GLN A 297 -1.26 -37.98 7.62
N THR A 298 -0.01 -38.29 7.27
CA THR A 298 1.05 -38.59 8.25
C THR A 298 2.11 -37.51 8.43
N GLY A 299 2.04 -36.41 7.67
CA GLY A 299 3.10 -35.40 7.62
C GLY A 299 4.41 -35.90 7.01
N ARG A 300 4.34 -36.84 6.06
CA ARG A 300 5.47 -37.33 5.26
C ARG A 300 5.58 -36.65 3.90
N ALA A 301 4.51 -36.02 3.43
CA ALA A 301 4.45 -35.33 2.16
C ALA A 301 3.41 -34.22 2.16
N SER A 302 3.48 -33.33 1.16
CA SER A 302 2.47 -32.30 0.96
C SER A 302 2.17 -32.09 -0.51
N ALA A 303 0.93 -31.73 -0.82
CA ALA A 303 0.56 -31.07 -2.05
C ALA A 303 0.89 -29.57 -1.90
N VAL A 304 1.77 -29.08 -2.78
CA VAL A 304 2.36 -27.73 -2.69
C VAL A 304 2.06 -26.97 -3.97
N VAL A 305 1.45 -25.79 -3.84
CA VAL A 305 1.21 -24.88 -4.96
C VAL A 305 2.40 -23.94 -5.12
N VAL A 306 2.99 -23.96 -6.31
CA VAL A 306 4.08 -23.07 -6.72
C VAL A 306 3.68 -22.39 -8.02
N ARG A 307 3.57 -21.05 -7.98
CA ARG A 307 3.22 -20.20 -9.14
C ARG A 307 2.00 -20.67 -9.95
N GLY A 308 0.98 -21.22 -9.28
CA GLY A 308 -0.25 -21.70 -9.93
C GLY A 308 -0.18 -23.15 -10.45
N SER A 309 0.92 -23.86 -10.21
CA SER A 309 1.05 -25.30 -10.48
C SER A 309 1.07 -26.10 -9.17
N LEU A 310 0.72 -27.38 -9.23
CA LEU A 310 0.61 -28.26 -8.07
C LEU A 310 1.60 -29.42 -8.12
N TYR A 311 2.34 -29.60 -7.04
CA TYR A 311 3.36 -30.63 -6.87
C TYR A 311 3.12 -31.47 -5.63
N TRP A 312 3.39 -32.77 -5.70
CA TRP A 312 3.49 -33.66 -4.56
C TRP A 312 4.94 -33.73 -4.08
N LEU A 313 5.22 -33.15 -2.91
CA LEU A 313 6.56 -33.05 -2.33
C LEU A 313 6.68 -33.95 -1.10
N THR A 314 7.46 -35.02 -1.21
CA THR A 314 7.85 -35.83 -0.04
C THR A 314 8.80 -35.03 0.86
N HIS A 315 8.57 -35.02 2.16
CA HIS A 315 9.32 -34.18 3.09
C HIS A 315 10.78 -34.63 3.23
N ARG A 316 11.01 -35.90 3.55
CA ARG A 316 12.35 -36.50 3.74
C ARG A 316 12.75 -37.37 2.55
N ASP A 317 13.96 -37.18 2.03
CA ASP A 317 14.72 -38.01 1.05
C ASP A 317 14.06 -38.43 -0.28
N GLY A 318 12.77 -38.14 -0.52
CA GLY A 318 12.07 -38.51 -1.76
C GLY A 318 12.03 -37.41 -2.83
N PRO A 319 11.44 -37.69 -4.01
CA PRO A 319 11.32 -36.72 -5.10
C PRO A 319 10.11 -35.79 -4.93
N ALA A 320 10.15 -34.63 -5.60
CA ALA A 320 8.93 -33.92 -5.95
C ALA A 320 8.33 -34.51 -7.23
N ARG A 321 7.00 -34.54 -7.34
CA ARG A 321 6.29 -35.04 -8.52
C ARG A 321 5.24 -34.04 -8.95
N THR A 322 5.17 -33.73 -10.24
CA THR A 322 4.12 -32.87 -10.80
C THR A 322 2.76 -33.58 -10.73
N LEU A 323 1.75 -32.87 -10.22
CA LEU A 323 0.34 -33.28 -10.32
C LEU A 323 -0.33 -32.52 -11.47
N THR A 324 -0.12 -31.21 -11.56
CA THR A 324 -0.52 -30.40 -12.70
C THR A 324 0.38 -29.17 -12.82
N ASP A 325 0.84 -28.89 -14.04
CA ASP A 325 1.69 -27.74 -14.37
C ASP A 325 1.32 -27.12 -15.72
N THR A 326 0.04 -27.19 -16.09
CA THR A 326 -0.45 -26.71 -17.38
C THR A 326 -0.21 -25.20 -17.54
N PRO A 327 0.59 -24.76 -18.53
CA PRO A 327 0.87 -23.33 -18.73
C PRO A 327 -0.41 -22.52 -18.98
N GLY A 328 -0.56 -21.41 -18.25
CA GLY A 328 -1.72 -20.52 -18.38
C GLY A 328 -2.99 -21.02 -17.67
N VAL A 329 -2.83 -21.98 -16.76
CA VAL A 329 -3.86 -22.41 -15.80
C VAL A 329 -3.35 -22.10 -14.40
N ARG A 330 -4.21 -21.59 -13.53
CA ARG A 330 -3.90 -21.30 -12.13
C ARG A 330 -4.62 -22.27 -11.21
N VAL A 331 -3.83 -23.01 -10.44
CA VAL A 331 -4.26 -23.81 -9.30
C VAL A 331 -4.15 -23.03 -8.00
N ARG A 332 -5.14 -23.18 -7.12
CA ARG A 332 -5.18 -22.62 -5.77
C ARG A 332 -5.80 -23.61 -4.79
N LEU A 333 -5.62 -23.35 -3.49
CA LEU A 333 -6.35 -24.03 -2.40
C LEU A 333 -6.31 -25.56 -2.53
N PRO A 334 -5.12 -26.19 -2.48
CA PRO A 334 -5.04 -27.65 -2.46
C PRO A 334 -5.66 -28.19 -1.16
N GLU A 335 -6.35 -29.31 -1.23
CA GLU A 335 -6.98 -29.98 -0.09
C GLU A 335 -6.91 -31.49 -0.25
N MET A 336 -6.34 -32.19 0.73
CA MET A 336 -6.32 -33.65 0.74
C MET A 336 -7.74 -34.20 0.95
N LEU A 337 -8.13 -35.21 0.16
CA LEU A 337 -9.43 -35.87 0.30
C LEU A 337 -9.32 -37.05 1.27
N GLY A 338 -9.65 -36.79 2.53
CA GLY A 338 -9.59 -37.77 3.61
C GLY A 338 -8.21 -38.41 3.78
N ALA A 339 -8.19 -39.66 4.27
CA ALA A 339 -6.97 -40.48 4.33
C ALA A 339 -6.58 -41.11 2.96
N GLY A 340 -7.29 -40.73 1.88
CA GLY A 340 -7.14 -41.31 0.55
C GLY A 340 -5.86 -40.87 -0.17
N ASP A 341 -5.71 -41.34 -1.41
CA ASP A 341 -4.63 -40.95 -2.31
C ASP A 341 -5.07 -39.86 -3.29
N GLN A 342 -5.94 -38.95 -2.89
CA GLN A 342 -6.47 -37.91 -3.78
C GLN A 342 -6.32 -36.53 -3.16
N VAL A 343 -6.15 -35.54 -4.03
CA VAL A 343 -6.12 -34.13 -3.67
C VAL A 343 -7.10 -33.38 -4.56
N ALA A 344 -7.96 -32.58 -3.94
CA ALA A 344 -8.80 -31.60 -4.60
C ALA A 344 -8.08 -30.26 -4.65
N TYR A 345 -8.33 -29.46 -5.70
CA TYR A 345 -7.82 -28.11 -5.80
C TYR A 345 -8.73 -27.26 -6.67
N VAL A 346 -8.66 -25.93 -6.49
CA VAL A 346 -9.37 -24.99 -7.36
C VAL A 346 -8.54 -24.72 -8.60
N THR A 347 -9.16 -24.78 -9.76
CA THR A 347 -8.56 -24.51 -11.07
C THR A 347 -9.39 -23.49 -11.86
N ASP A 348 -8.75 -22.71 -12.73
CA ASP A 348 -9.42 -21.80 -13.65
C ASP A 348 -9.24 -22.17 -15.13
N ALA A 349 -8.93 -23.45 -15.41
CA ALA A 349 -8.61 -23.93 -16.75
C ALA A 349 -9.72 -23.70 -17.81
N GLU A 350 -10.98 -23.59 -17.39
CA GLU A 350 -12.14 -23.28 -18.25
C GLU A 350 -12.62 -21.82 -18.10
N GLY A 351 -11.85 -20.97 -17.43
CA GLY A 351 -12.18 -19.59 -17.14
C GLY A 351 -12.74 -19.43 -15.72
N ASP A 352 -13.91 -20.00 -15.43
CA ASP A 352 -14.47 -19.93 -14.09
C ASP A 352 -13.79 -20.91 -13.11
N ASP A 353 -13.83 -20.59 -11.82
CA ASP A 353 -13.33 -21.49 -10.79
C ASP A 353 -14.11 -22.83 -10.84
N ALA A 354 -13.36 -23.92 -10.90
CA ALA A 354 -13.84 -25.29 -10.80
C ALA A 354 -13.03 -26.05 -9.75
N VAL A 355 -13.57 -27.15 -9.22
CA VAL A 355 -12.81 -28.08 -8.39
C VAL A 355 -12.27 -29.19 -9.29
N GLU A 356 -11.00 -29.53 -9.15
CA GLU A 356 -10.38 -30.64 -9.85
C GLU A 356 -9.73 -31.60 -8.87
N ILE A 357 -9.96 -32.90 -9.06
CA ILE A 357 -9.49 -33.97 -8.19
C ILE A 357 -8.44 -34.78 -8.94
N ALA A 358 -7.23 -34.86 -8.41
CA ALA A 358 -6.13 -35.65 -8.94
C ALA A 358 -5.75 -36.77 -7.97
N SER A 359 -5.45 -37.96 -8.51
CA SER A 359 -4.81 -39.03 -7.73
C SER A 359 -3.33 -38.73 -7.52
N LEU A 360 -2.83 -39.05 -6.33
CA LEU A 360 -1.42 -38.98 -6.00
C LEU A 360 -0.62 -39.97 -6.87
N PRO A 361 0.67 -39.71 -7.14
CA PRO A 361 1.43 -40.50 -8.10
C PRO A 361 1.67 -41.93 -7.57
N ARG A 362 1.17 -42.93 -8.30
CA ARG A 362 1.31 -44.36 -8.00
C ARG A 362 2.08 -45.11 -9.10
N ALA A 363 2.61 -46.29 -8.76
CA ALA A 363 3.33 -47.15 -9.70
C ALA A 363 2.48 -47.67 -10.87
N THR A 364 1.15 -47.68 -10.72
CA THR A 364 0.18 -48.20 -11.71
C THR A 364 -0.18 -47.21 -12.83
N GLY A 365 0.43 -46.03 -12.86
CA GLY A 365 0.19 -44.98 -13.87
C GLY A 365 -0.73 -43.84 -13.39
N GLN A 366 -0.70 -42.72 -14.10
CA GLN A 366 -1.54 -41.54 -13.81
C GLN A 366 -2.99 -41.77 -14.26
N ARG A 367 -3.96 -41.48 -13.38
CA ARG A 367 -5.36 -41.32 -13.77
C ARG A 367 -5.59 -39.87 -14.18
N PRO A 368 -6.36 -39.59 -15.25
CA PRO A 368 -6.70 -38.22 -15.61
C PRO A 368 -7.48 -37.57 -14.46
N PRO A 369 -7.20 -36.30 -14.15
CA PRO A 369 -7.91 -35.59 -13.10
C PRO A 369 -9.38 -35.39 -13.48
N ARG A 370 -10.24 -35.35 -12.46
CA ARG A 370 -11.70 -35.18 -12.60
C ARG A 370 -12.08 -33.75 -12.25
N ARG A 371 -12.70 -33.04 -13.19
CA ARG A 371 -13.20 -31.68 -12.97
C ARG A 371 -14.67 -31.68 -12.60
N LEU A 372 -15.01 -30.90 -11.58
CA LEU A 372 -16.32 -30.81 -10.95
C LEU A 372 -16.76 -29.33 -10.87
N ALA A 373 -18.07 -29.11 -10.94
CA ALA A 373 -18.70 -27.84 -10.59
C ALA A 373 -18.24 -26.58 -11.35
N ALA A 374 -17.64 -26.71 -12.54
CA ALA A 374 -17.23 -25.57 -13.36
C ALA A 374 -18.40 -24.60 -13.61
N GLY A 375 -18.18 -23.31 -13.37
CA GLY A 375 -19.18 -22.25 -13.52
C GLY A 375 -20.29 -22.23 -12.45
N LYS A 376 -20.29 -23.16 -11.48
CA LYS A 376 -21.34 -23.26 -10.45
C LYS A 376 -20.94 -22.68 -9.08
N LEU A 377 -19.63 -22.50 -8.84
CA LEU A 377 -19.07 -22.17 -7.53
C LEU A 377 -18.98 -20.65 -7.25
N GLY A 378 -18.87 -19.82 -8.29
CA GLY A 378 -18.37 -18.45 -8.14
C GLY A 378 -16.87 -18.44 -7.76
N ARG A 379 -16.32 -17.29 -7.34
CA ARG A 379 -14.93 -17.22 -6.86
C ARG A 379 -14.79 -17.95 -5.52
N VAL A 380 -14.01 -19.03 -5.50
CA VAL A 380 -13.75 -19.84 -4.31
C VAL A 380 -12.67 -19.19 -3.45
N LEU A 381 -13.00 -18.98 -2.17
CA LEU A 381 -12.15 -18.37 -1.16
C LEU A 381 -11.56 -19.40 -0.20
N GLU A 382 -12.29 -20.46 0.09
CA GLU A 382 -11.92 -21.50 1.04
C GLU A 382 -12.57 -22.83 0.64
N MET A 383 -11.88 -23.93 0.92
CA MET A 383 -12.34 -25.28 0.67
C MET A 383 -11.88 -26.18 1.83
N ALA A 384 -12.75 -27.08 2.29
CA ALA A 384 -12.44 -28.07 3.31
C ALA A 384 -13.04 -29.42 2.90
N ALA A 385 -12.32 -30.52 3.11
CA ALA A 385 -12.82 -31.88 2.87
C ALA A 385 -13.43 -32.49 4.14
N ASP A 386 -14.44 -33.35 3.96
CA ASP A 386 -14.87 -34.23 5.04
C ASP A 386 -13.81 -35.34 5.29
N PRO A 387 -13.79 -35.98 6.48
CA PRO A 387 -12.75 -36.93 6.85
C PRO A 387 -12.63 -38.15 5.93
N ASP A 388 -13.74 -38.56 5.30
CA ASP A 388 -13.79 -39.67 4.34
C ASP A 388 -13.43 -39.23 2.90
N GLY A 389 -13.40 -37.93 2.64
CA GLY A 389 -13.09 -37.35 1.33
C GLY A 389 -14.23 -37.46 0.31
N GLU A 390 -15.45 -37.77 0.75
CA GLU A 390 -16.67 -37.90 -0.08
C GLU A 390 -17.31 -36.55 -0.41
N ARG A 391 -17.02 -35.51 0.39
CA ARG A 391 -17.61 -34.17 0.24
C ARG A 391 -16.58 -33.07 0.45
N LEU A 392 -16.80 -31.98 -0.27
CA LEU A 392 -16.09 -30.71 -0.09
C LEU A 392 -17.08 -29.62 0.33
N ALA A 393 -16.74 -28.87 1.36
CA ALA A 393 -17.37 -27.59 1.67
C ALA A 393 -16.61 -26.46 0.97
N VAL A 394 -17.34 -25.54 0.32
CA VAL A 394 -16.78 -24.44 -0.45
C VAL A 394 -17.41 -23.11 -0.01
N ALA A 395 -16.56 -22.16 0.42
CA ALA A 395 -16.98 -20.79 0.67
C ALA A 395 -16.70 -19.91 -0.55
N ALA A 396 -17.75 -19.27 -1.08
CA ALA A 396 -17.67 -18.40 -2.23
C ALA A 396 -17.69 -16.91 -1.83
N HIS A 397 -17.12 -16.06 -2.70
CA HIS A 397 -17.07 -14.62 -2.49
C HIS A 397 -18.44 -13.93 -2.31
N ASP A 398 -19.49 -14.52 -2.85
CA ASP A 398 -20.86 -14.00 -2.88
C ASP A 398 -21.69 -14.40 -1.64
N GLY A 399 -21.04 -14.94 -0.60
CA GLY A 399 -21.69 -15.32 0.65
C GLY A 399 -22.20 -16.77 0.68
N ARG A 400 -22.16 -17.50 -0.43
CA ARG A 400 -22.61 -18.91 -0.46
C ARG A 400 -21.64 -19.85 0.25
N LEU A 401 -22.22 -20.79 0.99
CA LEU A 401 -21.58 -22.02 1.45
C LEU A 401 -22.17 -23.19 0.66
N LEU A 402 -21.32 -23.88 -0.09
CA LEU A 402 -21.71 -24.96 -0.98
C LEU A 402 -21.14 -26.30 -0.48
N LEU A 403 -21.87 -27.38 -0.72
CA LEU A 403 -21.38 -28.75 -0.62
C LEU A 403 -21.21 -29.32 -2.02
N VAL A 404 -20.06 -29.94 -2.29
CA VAL A 404 -19.72 -30.58 -3.57
C VAL A 404 -19.42 -32.05 -3.32
N ASP A 405 -20.15 -32.95 -3.97
CA ASP A 405 -19.90 -34.40 -3.94
C ASP A 405 -18.63 -34.74 -4.75
N THR A 406 -17.70 -35.51 -4.17
CA THR A 406 -16.43 -35.90 -4.82
C THR A 406 -16.51 -37.25 -5.55
N GLY A 407 -17.54 -38.06 -5.25
CA GLY A 407 -17.73 -39.43 -5.70
C GLY A 407 -17.96 -39.60 -7.19
N GLU A 408 -17.88 -40.85 -7.67
CA GLU A 408 -18.20 -41.19 -9.06
C GLU A 408 -19.67 -41.66 -9.13
N ALA A 409 -20.54 -40.89 -9.78
CA ALA A 409 -21.93 -41.33 -9.97
C ALA A 409 -22.00 -42.43 -11.04
N ALA A 410 -22.85 -43.43 -10.82
CA ALA A 410 -23.02 -44.57 -11.73
C ALA A 410 -23.58 -44.17 -13.12
N ASP A 411 -24.33 -43.07 -13.20
CA ASP A 411 -25.04 -42.61 -14.42
C ASP A 411 -24.69 -41.16 -14.84
N GLY A 412 -23.55 -40.60 -14.41
CA GLY A 412 -23.13 -39.24 -14.82
C GLY A 412 -21.81 -38.79 -14.19
N PRO A 413 -21.26 -37.63 -14.58
CA PRO A 413 -20.14 -37.05 -13.84
C PRO A 413 -20.63 -36.70 -12.42
N GLY A 414 -19.91 -37.10 -11.38
CA GLY A 414 -20.16 -36.65 -10.00
C GLY A 414 -20.03 -35.12 -9.85
N GLY A 415 -20.07 -34.59 -8.63
CA GLY A 415 -19.98 -33.14 -8.42
C GLY A 415 -21.33 -32.42 -8.40
N GLU A 416 -22.34 -33.05 -7.79
CA GLU A 416 -23.55 -32.34 -7.40
C GLU A 416 -23.18 -31.18 -6.45
N VAL A 417 -23.68 -29.98 -6.76
CA VAL A 417 -23.44 -28.77 -5.97
C VAL A 417 -24.72 -28.42 -5.23
N THR A 418 -24.68 -28.44 -3.91
CA THR A 418 -25.80 -28.06 -3.05
C THR A 418 -25.46 -26.79 -2.28
N GLU A 419 -26.29 -25.75 -2.41
CA GLU A 419 -26.19 -24.57 -1.54
C GLU A 419 -26.74 -24.92 -0.15
N LEU A 420 -25.89 -24.81 0.87
CA LEU A 420 -26.26 -25.07 2.26
C LEU A 420 -26.87 -23.83 2.92
N ILE A 421 -26.23 -22.68 2.70
CA ILE A 421 -26.68 -21.36 3.17
C ILE A 421 -26.00 -20.26 2.36
N ARG A 422 -26.59 -19.06 2.38
CA ARG A 422 -25.97 -17.84 1.86
C ARG A 422 -26.02 -16.73 2.91
N SER A 423 -24.89 -16.10 3.14
CA SER A 423 -24.84 -14.88 3.93
C SER A 423 -25.24 -13.66 3.10
N VAL A 424 -25.92 -12.72 3.74
CA VAL A 424 -26.26 -11.41 3.17
C VAL A 424 -25.21 -10.33 3.47
N ASN A 425 -24.15 -10.67 4.22
CA ASN A 425 -23.14 -9.70 4.66
C ASN A 425 -21.71 -10.18 4.40
N GLY A 426 -21.45 -10.57 3.15
CA GLY A 426 -20.14 -11.02 2.68
C GLY A 426 -19.88 -12.52 2.89
N PRO A 427 -18.66 -13.00 2.58
CA PRO A 427 -18.33 -14.42 2.59
C PRO A 427 -18.30 -15.04 3.99
N VAL A 428 -18.82 -16.28 4.09
CA VAL A 428 -18.54 -17.17 5.22
C VAL A 428 -17.05 -17.57 5.21
N ARG A 429 -16.52 -17.96 6.37
CA ARG A 429 -15.10 -18.33 6.53
C ARG A 429 -14.95 -19.43 7.59
N ASP A 430 -13.77 -20.00 7.64
CA ASP A 430 -13.30 -20.92 8.69
C ASP A 430 -14.11 -22.21 8.72
N LEU A 431 -14.15 -22.91 7.60
CA LEU A 431 -14.90 -24.15 7.41
C LEU A 431 -14.18 -25.30 8.13
N ALA A 432 -14.91 -26.10 8.91
CA ALA A 432 -14.37 -27.33 9.48
C ALA A 432 -15.44 -28.42 9.61
N PHE A 433 -15.14 -29.63 9.14
CA PHE A 433 -15.97 -30.80 9.37
C PHE A 433 -15.73 -31.40 10.75
N SER A 434 -16.75 -32.07 11.30
CA SER A 434 -16.58 -32.95 12.45
C SER A 434 -15.74 -34.18 12.09
N PRO A 435 -15.08 -34.84 13.08
CA PRO A 435 -14.24 -36.02 12.82
C PRO A 435 -14.97 -37.21 12.18
N ASP A 436 -16.29 -37.26 12.27
CA ASP A 436 -17.16 -38.28 11.66
C ASP A 436 -17.84 -37.80 10.36
N GLY A 437 -17.53 -36.59 9.88
CA GLY A 437 -18.13 -35.99 8.68
C GLY A 437 -19.62 -35.64 8.77
N ALA A 438 -20.28 -35.88 9.91
CA ALA A 438 -21.72 -35.69 10.05
C ALA A 438 -22.14 -34.21 10.20
N TRP A 439 -21.21 -33.34 10.61
CA TRP A 439 -21.44 -31.92 10.84
C TRP A 439 -20.38 -31.05 10.16
N LEU A 440 -20.79 -29.84 9.77
CA LEU A 440 -19.93 -28.76 9.29
C LEU A 440 -20.11 -27.52 10.16
N THR A 441 -19.01 -26.89 10.58
CA THR A 441 -19.00 -25.62 11.30
C THR A 441 -18.38 -24.51 10.46
N TRP A 442 -18.77 -23.25 10.71
CA TRP A 442 -18.18 -22.08 10.10
C TRP A 442 -18.42 -20.79 10.91
N SER A 443 -17.63 -19.75 10.62
CA SER A 443 -17.87 -18.39 11.08
C SER A 443 -18.73 -17.61 10.07
N HIS A 444 -19.97 -17.36 10.45
CA HIS A 444 -20.96 -16.65 9.64
C HIS A 444 -20.95 -15.14 9.94
N PRO A 445 -20.82 -14.26 8.94
CA PRO A 445 -20.81 -12.82 9.19
C PRO A 445 -22.20 -12.32 9.61
N GLY A 446 -22.23 -11.45 10.62
CA GLY A 446 -23.40 -10.92 11.31
C GLY A 446 -23.73 -9.48 10.91
N ILE A 447 -24.05 -8.61 11.85
CA ILE A 447 -24.36 -7.18 11.60
C ILE A 447 -23.07 -6.36 11.52
N GLY A 448 -23.03 -5.37 10.61
CA GLY A 448 -21.89 -4.47 10.47
C GLY A 448 -20.70 -5.16 9.80
N ARG A 449 -19.49 -4.62 9.95
CA ARG A 449 -18.32 -5.13 9.21
C ARG A 449 -17.59 -6.27 9.92
N SER A 450 -17.76 -6.45 11.23
CA SER A 450 -16.90 -7.33 12.03
C SER A 450 -17.60 -8.38 12.88
N LEU A 451 -18.87 -8.19 13.29
CA LEU A 451 -19.55 -9.19 14.10
C LEU A 451 -19.75 -10.51 13.34
N ARG A 452 -19.52 -11.64 14.02
CA ARG A 452 -19.64 -12.98 13.44
C ARG A 452 -20.23 -13.95 14.45
N GLN A 453 -20.87 -15.00 13.96
CA GLN A 453 -21.44 -16.05 14.80
C GLN A 453 -21.02 -17.43 14.29
N ILE A 454 -20.81 -18.35 15.23
CA ILE A 454 -20.52 -19.73 14.89
C ILE A 454 -21.82 -20.47 14.61
N LYS A 455 -21.88 -21.12 13.46
CA LYS A 455 -23.01 -21.95 13.04
C LYS A 455 -22.56 -23.39 12.80
N LEU A 456 -23.49 -24.32 12.96
CA LEU A 456 -23.33 -25.73 12.64
C LEU A 456 -24.40 -26.18 11.66
N ALA A 457 -24.05 -27.07 10.76
CA ALA A 457 -24.99 -27.76 9.89
C ALA A 457 -24.84 -29.27 10.02
N ARG A 458 -25.95 -29.97 10.25
CA ARG A 458 -26.00 -31.43 10.12
C ARG A 458 -26.13 -31.80 8.66
N ILE A 459 -25.20 -32.58 8.12
CA ILE A 459 -25.13 -32.82 6.67
C ILE A 459 -26.31 -33.66 6.16
N LYS A 460 -26.75 -34.67 6.94
CA LYS A 460 -27.81 -35.62 6.54
C LYS A 460 -29.12 -34.95 6.12
N ASP A 461 -29.56 -33.93 6.85
CA ASP A 461 -30.83 -33.24 6.62
C ASP A 461 -30.68 -31.73 6.43
N ARG A 462 -29.44 -31.23 6.43
CA ARG A 462 -29.07 -29.82 6.23
C ARG A 462 -29.67 -28.88 7.29
N LEU A 463 -29.91 -29.41 8.49
CA LEU A 463 -30.36 -28.60 9.62
C LEU A 463 -29.22 -27.68 10.07
N VAL A 464 -29.43 -26.37 9.96
CA VAL A 464 -28.51 -25.33 10.46
C VAL A 464 -28.95 -24.87 11.84
N ILE A 465 -28.01 -24.81 12.78
CA ILE A 465 -28.20 -24.31 14.15
C ILE A 465 -27.12 -23.30 14.53
N ASP A 466 -27.46 -22.41 15.46
CA ASP A 466 -26.55 -21.41 15.99
C ASP A 466 -25.83 -21.94 17.23
N VAL A 467 -24.51 -21.77 17.28
CA VAL A 467 -23.70 -22.08 18.46
C VAL A 467 -23.50 -20.84 19.31
N THR A 468 -23.38 -19.67 18.67
CA THR A 468 -23.27 -18.38 19.35
C THR A 468 -24.32 -17.40 18.81
N ASN A 469 -24.62 -16.38 19.61
CA ASN A 469 -25.71 -15.42 19.33
C ASN A 469 -25.31 -14.22 18.44
N GLY A 470 -24.08 -14.20 17.92
CA GLY A 470 -23.60 -13.15 17.00
C GLY A 470 -23.33 -11.77 17.59
N ARG A 471 -23.24 -11.65 18.93
CA ARG A 471 -22.90 -10.38 19.59
C ARG A 471 -21.41 -10.03 19.60
N PHE A 472 -20.54 -10.95 19.19
CA PHE A 472 -19.09 -10.81 19.26
C PHE A 472 -18.46 -11.15 17.90
N GLU A 473 -17.14 -11.03 17.81
CA GLU A 473 -16.38 -11.51 16.64
C GLU A 473 -15.92 -12.94 16.95
N ASP A 474 -16.72 -13.93 16.54
CA ASP A 474 -16.44 -15.35 16.73
C ASP A 474 -15.86 -15.98 15.44
N GLU A 475 -14.65 -16.54 15.52
CA GLU A 475 -13.83 -16.95 14.38
C GLU A 475 -13.14 -18.31 14.59
N ASN A 476 -12.62 -18.91 13.51
CA ASN A 476 -11.87 -20.17 13.51
C ASN A 476 -12.51 -21.32 14.34
N PRO A 477 -13.78 -21.70 14.13
CA PRO A 477 -14.38 -22.83 14.83
C PRO A 477 -13.81 -24.16 14.33
N VAL A 478 -13.47 -25.05 15.26
CA VAL A 478 -12.95 -26.39 14.98
C VAL A 478 -13.52 -27.41 15.96
N PHE A 479 -13.77 -28.63 15.48
CA PHE A 479 -14.09 -29.75 16.35
C PHE A 479 -12.82 -30.32 16.98
N THR A 480 -12.88 -30.77 18.23
CA THR A 480 -11.83 -31.60 18.80
C THR A 480 -11.83 -32.98 18.10
N ARG A 481 -10.66 -33.63 17.97
CA ARG A 481 -10.53 -34.91 17.25
C ARG A 481 -11.35 -36.06 17.85
N ASP A 482 -11.70 -35.96 19.13
CA ASP A 482 -12.59 -36.89 19.83
C ASP A 482 -14.09 -36.61 19.60
N GLY A 483 -14.44 -35.54 18.86
CA GLY A 483 -15.81 -35.22 18.49
C GLY A 483 -16.70 -34.69 19.63
N ARG A 484 -16.14 -34.46 20.83
CA ARG A 484 -16.92 -34.10 22.01
C ARG A 484 -17.14 -32.59 22.18
N TYR A 485 -16.25 -31.78 21.63
CA TYR A 485 -16.25 -30.34 21.81
C TYR A 485 -16.09 -29.59 20.49
N LEU A 486 -16.64 -28.37 20.48
CA LEU A 486 -16.30 -27.35 19.50
C LEU A 486 -15.44 -26.28 20.18
N ALA A 487 -14.28 -25.98 19.63
CA ALA A 487 -13.44 -24.85 20.04
C ALA A 487 -13.50 -23.73 19.00
N PHE A 488 -13.35 -22.47 19.42
CA PHE A 488 -13.33 -21.32 18.51
C PHE A 488 -12.62 -20.13 19.18
N LEU A 489 -12.25 -19.12 18.41
CA LEU A 489 -11.68 -17.87 18.91
C LEU A 489 -12.77 -16.81 19.03
N SER A 490 -12.71 -15.97 20.08
CA SER A 490 -13.70 -14.90 20.24
C SER A 490 -13.16 -13.65 20.90
N TRP A 491 -13.46 -12.50 20.29
CA TRP A 491 -13.28 -11.17 20.85
C TRP A 491 -14.44 -10.78 21.77
N ARG A 492 -14.50 -11.43 22.94
CA ARG A 492 -15.52 -11.17 23.96
C ARG A 492 -14.97 -10.81 25.33
N GLY A 493 -13.64 -10.62 25.45
CA GLY A 493 -12.99 -10.10 26.64
C GLY A 493 -13.00 -8.57 26.65
N PHE A 494 -13.80 -7.97 27.54
CA PHE A 494 -13.83 -6.51 27.74
C PHE A 494 -12.94 -6.11 28.92
N ASP A 495 -11.64 -6.07 28.68
CA ASP A 495 -10.63 -5.62 29.64
C ASP A 495 -9.91 -4.37 29.10
N PRO A 496 -10.35 -3.15 29.47
CA PRO A 496 -9.86 -1.93 28.85
C PRO A 496 -8.49 -1.50 29.39
N VAL A 497 -7.65 -0.93 28.52
CA VAL A 497 -6.35 -0.35 28.84
C VAL A 497 -6.37 1.15 28.60
N TYR A 498 -5.81 1.92 29.53
CA TYR A 498 -5.68 3.38 29.41
C TYR A 498 -4.70 3.78 28.32
N ASP A 499 -5.17 4.63 27.40
CA ASP A 499 -4.33 5.29 26.42
C ASP A 499 -3.61 6.50 27.04
N VAL A 500 -2.28 6.49 26.97
CA VAL A 500 -1.44 7.52 27.60
C VAL A 500 -1.51 8.89 26.89
N HIS A 501 -1.93 8.93 25.62
CA HIS A 501 -1.93 10.12 24.75
C HIS A 501 -3.27 10.85 24.70
N THR A 502 -4.36 10.20 25.04
CA THR A 502 -5.71 10.78 24.95
C THR A 502 -6.47 10.68 26.26
N GLY A 503 -6.07 9.75 27.16
CA GLY A 503 -6.84 9.43 28.36
C GLY A 503 -8.09 8.59 28.07
N ASP A 504 -8.24 8.09 26.84
CA ASP A 504 -9.30 7.16 26.46
C ASP A 504 -8.98 5.73 26.94
N LEU A 505 -9.93 4.81 26.73
CA LEU A 505 -9.79 3.38 27.01
C LEU A 505 -9.89 2.58 25.70
N SER A 506 -9.08 1.53 25.55
CA SER A 506 -9.08 0.63 24.38
C SER A 506 -9.04 -0.85 24.77
N PHE A 507 -9.39 -1.77 23.86
CA PHE A 507 -9.44 -3.22 24.12
C PHE A 507 -8.42 -4.00 23.26
N PRO A 508 -7.10 -3.81 23.43
CA PRO A 508 -6.09 -4.37 22.52
C PRO A 508 -5.89 -5.89 22.63
N LEU A 509 -6.37 -6.52 23.71
CA LEU A 509 -6.15 -7.94 24.03
C LEU A 509 -7.46 -8.71 24.23
N GLY A 510 -8.51 -8.39 23.47
CA GLY A 510 -9.88 -8.90 23.73
C GLY A 510 -10.16 -10.37 23.35
N CYS A 511 -9.25 -11.10 22.70
CA CYS A 511 -9.51 -12.44 22.17
C CYS A 511 -9.05 -13.57 23.12
N ARG A 512 -9.85 -14.64 23.23
CA ARG A 512 -9.46 -15.93 23.84
C ARG A 512 -10.01 -17.10 23.02
N PRO A 513 -9.41 -18.30 23.12
CA PRO A 513 -10.10 -19.52 22.74
C PRO A 513 -11.24 -19.84 23.72
N TYR A 514 -12.34 -20.35 23.17
CA TYR A 514 -13.54 -20.80 23.88
C TYR A 514 -13.87 -22.23 23.46
N LEU A 515 -14.56 -22.95 24.34
CA LEU A 515 -14.97 -24.34 24.17
C LEU A 515 -16.48 -24.48 24.40
N VAL A 516 -17.13 -25.33 23.62
CA VAL A 516 -18.54 -25.73 23.77
C VAL A 516 -18.63 -27.25 23.82
N PRO A 517 -19.03 -27.86 24.96
CA PRO A 517 -19.47 -29.24 25.00
C PRO A 517 -20.70 -29.46 24.10
N LEU A 518 -20.61 -30.40 23.15
CA LEU A 518 -21.66 -30.59 22.14
C LEU A 518 -22.90 -31.33 22.68
N SER A 519 -22.75 -32.08 23.76
CA SER A 519 -23.84 -32.74 24.49
C SER A 519 -23.88 -32.28 25.96
N SER A 520 -25.07 -32.16 26.55
CA SER A 520 -25.22 -31.86 28.00
C SER A 520 -24.62 -32.95 28.89
N ALA A 521 -24.49 -34.19 28.39
CA ALA A 521 -23.84 -35.29 29.09
C ALA A 521 -22.30 -35.19 29.07
N THR A 522 -21.72 -34.31 28.26
CA THR A 522 -20.27 -34.09 28.18
C THR A 522 -19.87 -32.97 29.14
N PRO A 523 -19.18 -33.27 30.26
CA PRO A 523 -18.73 -32.22 31.16
C PRO A 523 -17.68 -31.34 30.49
N SER A 524 -17.64 -30.06 30.85
CA SER A 524 -16.55 -29.19 30.41
C SER A 524 -15.21 -29.70 30.99
N PRO A 525 -14.15 -29.79 30.17
CA PRO A 525 -12.79 -30.08 30.63
C PRO A 525 -12.22 -28.91 31.43
N PHE A 526 -12.96 -27.85 31.75
CA PHE A 526 -12.50 -26.82 32.67
C PHE A 526 -13.32 -26.76 33.96
N ALA A 527 -14.34 -27.63 34.08
CA ALA A 527 -15.17 -27.73 35.27
C ALA A 527 -14.34 -28.06 36.52
N LEU A 528 -14.87 -27.65 37.67
CA LEU A 528 -14.35 -28.06 38.97
C LEU A 528 -14.85 -29.48 39.24
N ASN A 529 -13.94 -30.39 39.61
CA ASN A 529 -14.30 -31.74 40.02
C ASN A 529 -14.60 -31.77 41.53
N PRO A 530 -15.74 -32.32 41.98
CA PRO A 530 -16.05 -32.53 43.39
C PRO A 530 -14.96 -33.26 44.20
N GLU A 531 -14.22 -34.19 43.57
CA GLU A 531 -13.14 -34.97 44.20
C GLU A 531 -11.79 -34.21 44.25
N GLY A 532 -11.75 -32.95 43.78
CA GLY A 532 -10.54 -32.16 43.65
C GLY A 532 -9.79 -32.41 42.33
N ARG A 533 -8.66 -31.74 42.13
CA ARG A 533 -7.78 -31.97 40.97
C ARG A 533 -6.49 -32.65 41.43
N PRO A 534 -5.87 -33.53 40.61
CA PRO A 534 -4.57 -34.12 40.92
C PRO A 534 -3.51 -33.05 41.18
N ALA A 535 -2.64 -33.26 42.17
CA ALA A 535 -1.59 -32.32 42.56
C ALA A 535 -0.59 -32.00 41.43
N ALA A 536 -0.45 -32.87 40.44
CA ALA A 536 0.39 -32.67 39.26
C ALA A 536 -0.18 -31.67 38.25
N GLY A 537 -1.41 -31.17 38.46
CA GLY A 537 -2.13 -30.36 37.50
C GLY A 537 -2.68 -31.22 36.35
N GLY A 538 -3.98 -31.11 36.10
CA GLY A 538 -4.67 -31.90 35.10
C GLY A 538 -6.16 -31.99 35.40
N LEU A 539 -6.93 -32.43 34.42
CA LEU A 539 -8.31 -32.82 34.62
C LEU A 539 -8.32 -34.25 35.11
N ASP A 540 -9.17 -34.53 36.09
CA ASP A 540 -9.23 -35.82 36.75
C ASP A 540 -9.45 -36.93 35.70
N PRO A 541 -8.73 -38.06 35.79
CA PRO A 541 -8.89 -39.15 34.86
C PRO A 541 -10.25 -39.79 35.16
N VAL A 542 -11.29 -39.36 34.45
CA VAL A 542 -12.24 -40.38 34.00
C VAL A 542 -11.42 -41.24 33.04
N GLU A 543 -10.83 -42.31 33.58
CA GLU A 543 -10.12 -43.33 32.82
C GLU A 543 -10.92 -43.69 31.58
N ARG A 544 -10.48 -43.20 30.44
CA ARG A 544 -10.44 -43.97 29.20
C ARG A 544 -9.11 -43.64 28.56
N GLU A 545 -8.15 -44.54 28.76
CA GLU A 545 -6.89 -44.59 27.99
C GLU A 545 -7.15 -44.75 26.48
N ASP A 546 -8.40 -45.02 26.10
CA ASP A 546 -8.89 -45.06 24.72
C ASP A 546 -9.98 -43.99 24.49
N ALA A 547 -9.59 -42.72 24.39
CA ALA A 547 -10.42 -41.77 23.65
C ALA A 547 -10.18 -42.07 22.16
N GLU A 548 -10.96 -43.00 21.59
CA GLU A 548 -10.90 -43.30 20.16
C GLU A 548 -11.05 -42.00 19.35
N GLU A 549 -10.00 -41.61 18.61
CA GLU A 549 -10.10 -40.54 17.63
C GLU A 549 -11.11 -40.98 16.55
N GLY A 550 -12.08 -40.11 16.21
CA GLY A 550 -13.13 -40.45 15.25
C GLY A 550 -14.44 -40.98 15.86
N GLY A 551 -14.71 -40.74 17.15
CA GLY A 551 -16.00 -41.05 17.76
C GLY A 551 -17.18 -40.27 17.15
N ALA A 552 -18.37 -40.87 17.14
CA ALA A 552 -19.59 -40.25 16.59
C ALA A 552 -19.95 -38.93 17.31
N VAL A 553 -20.14 -37.87 16.54
CA VAL A 553 -20.40 -36.52 17.06
C VAL A 553 -21.88 -36.34 17.37
N THR A 554 -22.18 -36.21 18.66
CA THR A 554 -23.53 -35.95 19.16
C THR A 554 -23.68 -34.48 19.53
N VAL A 555 -24.55 -33.77 18.80
CA VAL A 555 -24.88 -32.37 19.07
C VAL A 555 -26.31 -32.27 19.59
N GLU A 556 -26.45 -31.76 20.81
CA GLU A 556 -27.71 -31.32 21.39
C GLU A 556 -27.88 -29.84 21.09
N ALA A 557 -28.93 -29.42 20.40
CA ALA A 557 -29.10 -28.00 20.02
C ALA A 557 -29.51 -27.11 21.21
N GLU A 558 -30.28 -27.67 22.15
CA GLU A 558 -30.79 -26.93 23.30
C GLU A 558 -29.64 -26.44 24.21
N GLY A 559 -29.62 -25.15 24.50
CA GLY A 559 -28.62 -24.54 25.40
C GLY A 559 -27.17 -24.57 24.91
N LEU A 560 -26.88 -24.76 23.61
CA LEU A 560 -25.49 -24.68 23.08
C LEU A 560 -24.80 -23.37 23.44
N GLU A 561 -25.47 -22.25 23.21
CA GLU A 561 -24.95 -20.92 23.52
C GLU A 561 -24.63 -20.72 25.02
N SER A 562 -25.36 -21.43 25.89
CA SER A 562 -25.19 -21.37 27.34
C SER A 562 -24.03 -22.25 27.84
N ARG A 563 -23.49 -23.12 26.99
CA ARG A 563 -22.39 -24.05 27.32
C ARG A 563 -20.99 -23.51 26.99
N VAL A 564 -20.91 -22.31 26.42
CA VAL A 564 -19.64 -21.68 26.02
C VAL A 564 -18.76 -21.36 27.24
N THR A 565 -17.55 -21.93 27.29
CA THR A 565 -16.60 -21.77 28.40
C THR A 565 -15.23 -21.26 27.89
N PRO A 566 -14.60 -20.24 28.50
CA PRO A 566 -13.27 -19.77 28.10
C PRO A 566 -12.18 -20.78 28.45
N PHE A 567 -11.15 -20.87 27.60
CA PHE A 567 -9.91 -21.57 27.97
C PHE A 567 -9.16 -20.83 29.09
N PRO A 568 -8.41 -21.54 29.95
CA PRO A 568 -7.63 -20.94 31.03
C PRO A 568 -6.31 -20.34 30.51
N VAL A 569 -6.40 -19.41 29.56
CA VAL A 569 -5.28 -18.68 28.98
C VAL A 569 -5.50 -17.17 29.06
N ALA A 570 -4.40 -16.40 29.05
CA ALA A 570 -4.49 -14.94 29.00
C ALA A 570 -5.20 -14.49 27.73
N ALA A 571 -5.90 -13.36 27.79
CA ALA A 571 -6.49 -12.78 26.59
C ALA A 571 -5.36 -12.19 25.71
N SER A 572 -5.48 -12.35 24.40
CA SER A 572 -4.47 -11.90 23.44
C SER A 572 -5.08 -11.59 22.08
N LYS A 573 -4.25 -11.51 21.04
CA LYS A 573 -4.67 -11.58 19.64
C LYS A 573 -4.32 -12.96 19.10
N TYR A 574 -5.34 -13.79 18.87
CA TYR A 574 -5.17 -15.17 18.42
C TYR A 574 -5.68 -15.34 16.99
N SER A 575 -5.13 -16.30 16.24
CA SER A 575 -5.66 -16.74 14.94
C SER A 575 -5.24 -18.18 14.63
N GLY A 576 -5.81 -18.78 13.59
CA GLY A 576 -5.33 -20.07 13.05
C GLY A 576 -5.45 -21.19 14.07
N LEU A 577 -6.65 -21.39 14.62
CA LEU A 577 -6.96 -22.45 15.57
C LEU A 577 -7.17 -23.77 14.84
N TYR A 578 -6.42 -24.82 15.20
CA TYR A 578 -6.56 -26.16 14.61
C TYR A 578 -6.49 -27.27 15.66
N PRO A 579 -7.23 -28.38 15.47
CA PRO A 579 -7.10 -29.56 16.31
C PRO A 579 -5.88 -30.40 15.92
N VAL A 580 -5.19 -30.96 16.91
CA VAL A 580 -4.01 -31.81 16.74
C VAL A 580 -4.13 -33.09 17.58
N ALA A 581 -3.23 -34.05 17.34
CA ALA A 581 -3.22 -35.35 18.00
C ALA A 581 -3.24 -35.24 19.54
N GLY A 582 -3.82 -36.24 20.21
CA GLY A 582 -3.84 -36.32 21.68
C GLY A 582 -4.82 -35.34 22.34
N CYS A 583 -5.92 -35.00 21.66
CA CYS A 583 -6.90 -34.00 22.10
C CYS A 583 -6.27 -32.63 22.38
N GLY A 584 -5.30 -32.22 21.55
CA GLY A 584 -4.65 -30.92 21.62
C GLY A 584 -5.25 -29.92 20.64
N LEU A 585 -4.98 -28.64 20.88
CA LEU A 585 -5.23 -27.54 19.94
C LEU A 585 -3.94 -26.75 19.71
N VAL A 586 -3.75 -26.21 18.51
CA VAL A 586 -2.70 -25.24 18.21
C VAL A 586 -3.29 -23.93 17.70
N TRP A 587 -2.59 -22.83 17.95
CA TRP A 587 -2.97 -21.50 17.46
C TRP A 587 -1.76 -20.57 17.33
N LEU A 588 -1.95 -19.49 16.58
CA LEU A 588 -1.03 -18.37 16.49
C LEU A 588 -1.40 -17.31 17.54
N ARG A 589 -0.40 -16.88 18.33
CA ARG A 589 -0.52 -15.72 19.22
C ARG A 589 0.30 -14.57 18.67
N TRP A 590 -0.36 -13.46 18.37
CA TRP A 590 0.27 -12.27 17.84
C TRP A 590 0.76 -11.33 18.95
N PRO A 591 1.94 -10.72 18.80
CA PRO A 591 2.33 -9.60 19.66
C PRO A 591 1.41 -8.40 19.41
N ILE A 592 1.22 -7.54 20.42
CA ILE A 592 0.69 -6.20 20.18
C ILE A 592 1.79 -5.42 19.47
N SER A 593 1.50 -4.92 18.27
CA SER A 593 2.38 -4.04 17.51
C SER A 593 1.68 -2.72 17.21
N GLY A 594 2.42 -1.63 17.35
CA GLY A 594 1.98 -0.30 16.96
C GLY A 594 1.95 -0.16 15.44
N ALA A 595 1.00 0.61 14.92
CA ALA A 595 0.81 0.79 13.49
C ALA A 595 2.02 1.40 12.75
N LEU A 596 2.92 2.07 13.48
CA LEU A 596 4.15 2.66 12.93
C LEU A 596 5.38 1.72 13.00
N GLY A 597 5.24 0.53 13.60
CA GLY A 597 6.32 -0.44 13.73
C GLY A 597 7.35 -0.11 14.81
N GLU A 598 7.18 0.97 15.59
CA GLU A 598 8.12 1.41 16.64
C GLU A 598 8.10 0.55 17.92
N THR A 599 7.26 -0.47 17.98
CA THR A 599 7.18 -1.37 19.15
C THR A 599 8.45 -2.21 19.34
N PHE A 600 9.19 -2.47 18.26
CA PHE A 600 10.35 -3.36 18.30
C PHE A 600 11.67 -2.57 18.34
N ALA A 601 12.56 -2.96 19.24
CA ALA A 601 13.85 -2.29 19.45
C ALA A 601 14.86 -2.54 18.32
N ASN A 602 14.71 -3.63 17.56
CA ASN A 602 15.54 -3.94 16.40
C ASN A 602 14.87 -3.43 15.12
N PRO A 603 15.44 -2.44 14.41
CA PRO A 603 14.92 -1.96 13.14
C PRO A 603 14.87 -3.05 12.05
N ASP A 604 15.77 -4.05 12.14
CA ASP A 604 15.88 -5.14 11.17
C ASP A 604 14.88 -6.28 11.43
N ASP A 605 14.20 -6.30 12.58
CA ASP A 605 13.17 -7.28 12.93
C ASP A 605 11.95 -6.58 13.55
N THR A 606 11.20 -5.92 12.67
CA THR A 606 9.88 -5.33 12.95
C THR A 606 8.74 -6.31 12.68
N SER A 607 9.07 -7.60 12.49
CA SER A 607 8.26 -8.55 11.70
C SER A 607 6.84 -8.78 12.24
N GLY A 608 6.58 -8.49 13.52
CA GLY A 608 5.27 -8.72 14.13
C GLY A 608 4.79 -10.17 14.03
N ARG A 609 5.69 -11.11 13.71
CA ARG A 609 5.37 -12.53 13.47
C ARG A 609 4.77 -13.17 14.72
N PRO A 610 3.77 -14.06 14.56
CA PRO A 610 3.14 -14.74 15.67
C PRO A 610 4.03 -15.83 16.27
N THR A 611 3.69 -16.26 17.47
CA THR A 611 4.20 -17.47 18.11
C THR A 611 3.19 -18.60 17.91
N LEU A 612 3.66 -19.79 17.55
CA LEU A 612 2.83 -21.00 17.48
C LEU A 612 2.78 -21.66 18.85
N GLU A 613 1.59 -21.75 19.44
CA GLU A 613 1.35 -22.34 20.75
C GLU A 613 0.49 -23.60 20.63
N HIS A 614 0.70 -24.55 21.53
CA HIS A 614 -0.09 -25.76 21.71
C HIS A 614 -0.77 -25.74 23.09
N PHE A 615 -1.98 -26.27 23.16
CA PHE A 615 -2.71 -26.50 24.40
C PHE A 615 -3.26 -27.92 24.46
N GLY A 616 -2.76 -28.71 25.41
CA GLY A 616 -3.29 -30.04 25.68
C GLY A 616 -4.49 -29.98 26.61
N ILE A 617 -5.67 -30.37 26.13
CA ILE A 617 -6.93 -30.28 26.90
C ILE A 617 -6.85 -31.13 28.17
N SER A 618 -6.39 -32.38 28.08
CA SER A 618 -6.32 -33.31 29.21
C SER A 618 -5.46 -32.81 30.37
N LYS A 619 -4.37 -32.10 30.05
CA LYS A 619 -3.45 -31.53 31.04
C LYS A 619 -3.76 -30.07 31.39
N ALA A 620 -4.71 -29.45 30.69
CA ALA A 620 -4.97 -28.01 30.73
C ALA A 620 -3.69 -27.15 30.67
N LYS A 621 -2.73 -27.57 29.82
CA LYS A 621 -1.39 -26.99 29.76
C LYS A 621 -1.11 -26.39 28.39
N LYS A 622 -0.65 -25.14 28.40
CA LYS A 622 -0.12 -24.42 27.23
C LYS A 622 1.40 -24.62 27.11
N SER A 623 1.91 -24.82 25.90
CA SER A 623 3.33 -24.83 25.55
C SER A 623 3.60 -24.05 24.26
N GLU A 624 4.78 -23.46 24.14
CA GLU A 624 5.26 -22.85 22.90
C GLU A 624 5.90 -23.93 22.02
N LEU A 625 5.56 -23.97 20.73
CA LEU A 625 6.17 -24.90 19.75
C LEU A 625 7.20 -24.20 18.87
N VAL A 626 6.86 -23.01 18.37
CA VAL A 626 7.70 -22.21 17.48
C VAL A 626 7.58 -20.74 17.85
N ALA A 627 8.72 -20.10 18.13
CA ALA A 627 8.77 -18.72 18.59
C ALA A 627 8.24 -17.70 17.56
N LYS A 628 8.61 -17.87 16.28
CA LYS A 628 8.22 -17.03 15.14
C LYS A 628 8.03 -17.89 13.88
N LEU A 629 7.04 -17.56 13.07
CA LEU A 629 6.76 -18.20 11.78
C LEU A 629 5.88 -17.28 10.91
N ASP A 630 5.77 -17.60 9.62
CA ASP A 630 4.84 -16.92 8.70
C ASP A 630 3.46 -17.58 8.71
N PHE A 631 3.42 -18.90 8.54
CA PHE A 631 2.20 -19.71 8.65
C PHE A 631 2.54 -21.21 8.83
N PHE A 632 1.52 -22.05 9.05
CA PHE A 632 1.67 -23.50 9.14
C PHE A 632 0.48 -24.25 8.52
N ALA A 633 0.66 -25.54 8.28
CA ALA A 633 -0.39 -26.49 7.91
C ALA A 633 -0.29 -27.77 8.76
N VAL A 634 -1.42 -28.43 9.04
CA VAL A 634 -1.51 -29.61 9.92
C VAL A 634 -1.64 -30.88 9.08
N SER A 635 -1.01 -31.99 9.50
CA SER A 635 -1.25 -33.31 8.89
C SER A 635 -2.67 -33.83 9.18
N GLY A 636 -3.20 -34.72 8.33
CA GLY A 636 -4.56 -35.25 8.51
C GLY A 636 -4.78 -35.98 9.85
N ASP A 637 -3.74 -36.66 10.36
CA ASP A 637 -3.73 -37.30 11.67
C ASP A 637 -3.45 -36.33 12.84
N GLY A 638 -3.16 -35.06 12.56
CA GLY A 638 -2.86 -34.04 13.55
C GLY A 638 -1.54 -34.24 14.30
N SER A 639 -0.69 -35.19 13.91
CA SER A 639 0.56 -35.51 14.62
C SER A 639 1.74 -34.60 14.23
N ARG A 640 1.66 -33.95 13.07
CA ARG A 640 2.74 -33.13 12.49
C ARG A 640 2.22 -31.77 12.02
N LEU A 641 3.12 -30.80 12.04
CA LEU A 641 2.91 -29.45 11.51
C LEU A 641 3.98 -29.15 10.47
N VAL A 642 3.58 -28.71 9.28
CA VAL A 642 4.49 -28.12 8.29
C VAL A 642 4.52 -26.62 8.51
N VAL A 643 5.66 -26.11 8.97
CA VAL A 643 5.90 -24.71 9.31
C VAL A 643 6.66 -24.03 8.19
N VAL A 644 6.23 -22.83 7.83
CA VAL A 644 6.93 -21.93 6.91
C VAL A 644 7.45 -20.72 7.66
N ASP A 645 8.75 -20.45 7.55
CA ASP A 645 9.43 -19.34 8.22
C ASP A 645 10.48 -18.73 7.28
N GLU A 646 10.22 -17.50 6.79
CA GLU A 646 11.09 -16.76 5.87
C GLU A 646 11.48 -17.54 4.60
N GLY A 647 10.57 -18.40 4.13
CA GLY A 647 10.78 -19.26 2.95
C GLY A 647 11.46 -20.59 3.25
N GLU A 648 11.84 -20.87 4.50
CA GLU A 648 12.25 -22.20 4.94
C GLU A 648 11.04 -23.05 5.34
N LEU A 649 11.09 -24.33 4.98
CA LEU A 649 10.00 -25.29 5.24
C LEU A 649 10.52 -26.41 6.13
N ARG A 650 9.77 -26.73 7.18
CA ARG A 650 10.07 -27.85 8.07
C ARG A 650 8.82 -28.54 8.59
N ALA A 651 8.84 -29.86 8.69
CA ALA A 651 7.84 -30.63 9.41
C ALA A 651 8.32 -30.89 10.85
N VAL A 652 7.48 -30.58 11.84
CA VAL A 652 7.75 -30.71 13.28
C VAL A 652 6.61 -31.46 13.99
N PRO A 653 6.82 -32.01 15.20
CA PRO A 653 5.73 -32.54 16.02
C PRO A 653 4.68 -31.48 16.35
N SER A 654 3.42 -31.89 16.53
CA SER A 654 2.31 -30.96 16.80
C SER A 654 2.06 -30.69 18.29
N THR A 655 2.66 -31.46 19.19
CA THR A 655 2.39 -31.41 20.64
C THR A 655 3.59 -30.95 21.47
N GLU A 656 4.78 -30.92 20.88
CA GLU A 656 6.03 -30.55 21.54
C GLU A 656 7.01 -29.87 20.57
N PRO A 657 7.97 -29.06 21.07
CA PRO A 657 8.97 -28.43 20.22
C PRO A 657 9.79 -29.49 19.46
N GLY A 658 10.03 -29.22 18.17
CA GLY A 658 10.90 -30.08 17.37
C GLY A 658 12.37 -30.01 17.83
N ASP A 659 13.04 -31.15 17.78
CA ASP A 659 14.48 -31.32 18.00
C ASP A 659 15.19 -31.79 16.72
N GLY A 660 16.47 -32.15 16.82
CA GLY A 660 17.28 -32.58 15.67
C GLY A 660 16.80 -33.87 14.99
N ASP A 661 16.12 -34.75 15.73
CA ASP A 661 15.68 -36.06 15.23
C ASP A 661 14.23 -36.00 14.70
N SER A 662 13.39 -35.19 15.37
CA SER A 662 11.97 -35.03 15.07
C SER A 662 11.68 -33.94 14.04
N THR A 663 12.59 -32.99 13.81
CA THR A 663 12.44 -31.96 12.76
C THR A 663 12.88 -32.49 11.39
N VAL A 664 12.05 -32.29 10.37
CA VAL A 664 12.38 -32.60 8.97
C VAL A 664 12.44 -31.31 8.18
N TRP A 665 13.63 -30.93 7.71
CA TRP A 665 13.78 -29.82 6.77
C TRP A 665 13.36 -30.26 5.36
N ILE A 666 12.45 -29.49 4.75
CA ILE A 666 11.84 -29.84 3.48
C ILE A 666 12.55 -29.07 2.36
N ASP A 667 13.32 -29.80 1.53
CA ASP A 667 14.00 -29.19 0.40
C ASP A 667 13.04 -28.90 -0.76
N ALA A 668 12.61 -27.65 -0.88
CA ALA A 668 11.75 -27.16 -1.96
C ALA A 668 12.46 -27.06 -3.32
N ARG A 669 13.80 -27.12 -3.39
CA ARG A 669 14.55 -27.09 -4.67
C ARG A 669 14.30 -28.33 -5.52
N ARG A 670 13.72 -29.38 -4.93
CA ARG A 670 13.27 -30.59 -5.64
C ARG A 670 12.11 -30.31 -6.60
N ILE A 671 11.38 -29.20 -6.41
CA ILE A 671 10.35 -28.74 -7.34
C ILE A 671 11.05 -27.94 -8.45
N LEU A 672 11.03 -28.48 -9.67
CA LEU A 672 11.56 -27.84 -10.87
C LEU A 672 10.40 -27.23 -11.66
N HIS A 673 10.06 -25.97 -11.36
CA HIS A 673 8.98 -25.25 -12.03
C HIS A 673 9.54 -24.33 -13.12
N GLU A 674 9.07 -24.53 -14.35
CA GLU A 674 9.36 -23.65 -15.49
C GLU A 674 8.19 -22.67 -15.71
N ALA A 675 8.45 -21.37 -15.53
CA ALA A 675 7.50 -20.32 -15.83
C ALA A 675 7.40 -20.09 -17.35
N ASP A 676 6.17 -19.90 -17.85
CA ASP A 676 5.88 -19.46 -19.23
C ASP A 676 5.19 -18.08 -19.18
N PRO A 677 5.95 -16.98 -19.29
CA PRO A 677 5.41 -15.63 -19.13
C PRO A 677 4.23 -15.32 -20.06
N ALA A 678 4.27 -15.82 -21.30
CA ALA A 678 3.20 -15.62 -22.26
C ALA A 678 1.88 -16.27 -21.82
N ALA A 679 1.97 -17.48 -21.25
CA ALA A 679 0.81 -18.20 -20.75
C ALA A 679 0.31 -17.59 -19.42
N GLU A 680 1.22 -17.22 -18.52
CA GLU A 680 0.89 -16.57 -17.25
C GLU A 680 0.19 -15.22 -17.46
N TRP A 681 0.65 -14.35 -18.36
CA TRP A 681 -0.01 -13.07 -18.62
C TRP A 681 -1.40 -13.23 -19.24
N ARG A 682 -1.62 -14.24 -20.10
CA ARG A 682 -2.97 -14.55 -20.61
C ARG A 682 -3.92 -14.94 -19.47
N GLN A 683 -3.45 -15.81 -18.58
CA GLN A 683 -4.22 -16.26 -17.42
C GLN A 683 -4.47 -15.09 -16.45
N ALA A 684 -3.43 -14.34 -16.08
CA ALA A 684 -3.51 -13.22 -15.15
C ALA A 684 -4.43 -12.11 -15.67
N TYR A 685 -4.41 -11.83 -16.98
CA TYR A 685 -5.33 -10.88 -17.61
C TYR A 685 -6.79 -11.32 -17.46
N ALA A 686 -7.07 -12.59 -17.77
CA ALA A 686 -8.42 -13.14 -17.65
C ALA A 686 -8.88 -13.17 -16.18
N GLU A 687 -7.99 -13.53 -15.25
CA GLU A 687 -8.27 -13.52 -13.82
C GLU A 687 -8.54 -12.11 -13.28
N ALA A 688 -7.77 -11.11 -13.69
CA ALA A 688 -8.03 -9.71 -13.35
C ALA A 688 -9.44 -9.28 -13.80
N GLY A 689 -9.82 -9.64 -15.02
CA GLY A 689 -11.18 -9.41 -15.54
C GLY A 689 -12.27 -10.02 -14.68
N ARG A 690 -12.10 -11.29 -14.26
CA ARG A 690 -13.07 -11.98 -13.38
C ARG A 690 -13.11 -11.38 -11.97
N LEU A 691 -11.97 -11.02 -11.40
CA LEU A 691 -11.90 -10.41 -10.07
C LEU A 691 -12.60 -9.05 -10.05
N ILE A 692 -12.38 -8.21 -11.07
CA ILE A 692 -13.10 -6.93 -11.19
C ILE A 692 -14.61 -7.18 -11.26
N ARG A 693 -15.08 -8.06 -12.16
CA ARG A 693 -16.50 -8.38 -12.29
C ARG A 693 -17.13 -8.92 -10.99
N ALA A 694 -16.36 -9.69 -10.21
CA ALA A 694 -16.84 -10.31 -8.97
C ALA A 694 -16.97 -9.33 -7.80
N TYR A 695 -16.15 -8.27 -7.76
CA TYR A 695 -16.04 -7.40 -6.58
C TYR A 695 -16.30 -5.91 -6.86
N PHE A 696 -16.55 -5.51 -8.11
CA PHE A 696 -16.85 -4.12 -8.41
C PHE A 696 -18.10 -3.65 -7.65
N TRP A 697 -18.04 -2.43 -7.12
CA TRP A 697 -19.01 -1.92 -6.14
C TRP A 697 -20.47 -1.92 -6.64
N GLU A 698 -20.70 -1.69 -7.93
CA GLU A 698 -22.02 -1.69 -8.55
C GLU A 698 -22.16 -2.96 -9.42
N PRO A 699 -23.08 -3.89 -9.11
CA PRO A 699 -23.18 -5.18 -9.81
C PRO A 699 -23.43 -5.08 -11.32
N GLY A 700 -24.07 -4.01 -11.80
CA GLY A 700 -24.26 -3.71 -13.23
C GLY A 700 -23.07 -3.03 -13.91
N MET A 701 -21.89 -3.00 -13.27
CA MET A 701 -20.65 -2.37 -13.75
C MET A 701 -20.82 -0.88 -14.12
N CYS A 702 -21.79 -0.18 -13.52
CA CYS A 702 -22.16 1.19 -13.87
C CYS A 702 -22.51 1.36 -15.38
N GLY A 703 -23.02 0.31 -16.02
CA GLY A 703 -23.35 0.31 -17.45
C GLY A 703 -22.16 0.07 -18.39
N ILE A 704 -20.99 -0.29 -17.86
CA ILE A 704 -19.82 -0.66 -18.67
C ILE A 704 -19.98 -2.10 -19.18
N ASP A 705 -19.89 -2.28 -20.49
CA ASP A 705 -19.75 -3.61 -21.10
C ASP A 705 -18.33 -4.16 -20.85
N TRP A 706 -18.16 -4.75 -19.67
CA TRP A 706 -16.86 -5.21 -19.20
C TRP A 706 -16.25 -6.32 -20.05
N ASP A 707 -17.08 -7.23 -20.57
CA ASP A 707 -16.59 -8.30 -21.43
C ASP A 707 -16.12 -7.73 -22.78
N ALA A 708 -16.84 -6.75 -23.36
CA ALA A 708 -16.37 -6.07 -24.57
C ALA A 708 -15.07 -5.27 -24.35
N VAL A 709 -14.88 -4.66 -23.17
CA VAL A 709 -13.61 -4.02 -22.80
C VAL A 709 -12.49 -5.07 -22.77
N LEU A 710 -12.71 -6.21 -22.10
CA LEU A 710 -11.71 -7.27 -22.03
C LEU A 710 -11.35 -7.81 -23.41
N GLU A 711 -12.33 -8.02 -24.30
CA GLU A 711 -12.08 -8.48 -25.68
C GLU A 711 -11.31 -7.46 -26.51
N ARG A 712 -11.60 -6.16 -26.35
CA ARG A 712 -10.88 -5.08 -27.06
C ARG A 712 -9.39 -5.09 -26.74
N TYR A 713 -9.03 -5.30 -25.47
CA TYR A 713 -7.64 -5.22 -24.98
C TYR A 713 -6.89 -6.56 -25.06
N ARG A 714 -7.60 -7.70 -25.15
CA ARG A 714 -7.02 -9.06 -25.15
C ARG A 714 -5.89 -9.26 -26.18
N PRO A 715 -5.97 -8.77 -27.45
CA PRO A 715 -4.88 -8.94 -28.41
C PRO A 715 -3.56 -8.27 -28.00
N LEU A 716 -3.59 -7.26 -27.13
CA LEU A 716 -2.39 -6.57 -26.65
C LEU A 716 -1.57 -7.42 -25.67
N VAL A 717 -2.18 -8.41 -25.01
CA VAL A 717 -1.48 -9.36 -24.12
C VAL A 717 -0.42 -10.16 -24.89
N GLU A 718 -0.61 -10.43 -26.18
CA GLU A 718 0.39 -11.11 -27.00
C GLU A 718 1.60 -10.23 -27.34
N ARG A 719 1.45 -8.91 -27.15
CA ARG A 719 2.48 -7.92 -27.47
C ARG A 719 3.35 -7.58 -26.28
N VAL A 720 2.96 -7.85 -25.03
CA VAL A 720 3.78 -7.57 -23.84
C VAL A 720 4.91 -8.59 -23.68
N ALA A 721 6.06 -8.14 -23.20
CA ALA A 721 7.28 -8.91 -22.97
C ALA A 721 7.96 -8.58 -21.64
N SER A 722 7.38 -7.73 -20.79
CA SER A 722 7.87 -7.51 -19.43
C SER A 722 6.74 -7.34 -18.42
N PRO A 723 6.99 -7.55 -17.12
CA PRO A 723 6.01 -7.26 -16.07
C PRO A 723 5.54 -5.80 -16.04
N ASP A 724 6.40 -4.83 -16.39
CA ASP A 724 5.99 -3.42 -16.43
C ASP A 724 5.08 -3.11 -17.65
N GLU A 725 5.32 -3.73 -18.81
CA GLU A 725 4.41 -3.66 -19.96
C GLU A 725 3.06 -4.31 -19.67
N PHE A 726 3.06 -5.47 -19.01
CA PHE A 726 1.82 -6.13 -18.59
C PHE A 726 1.03 -5.28 -17.59
N ALA A 727 1.73 -4.69 -16.60
CA ALA A 727 1.10 -3.77 -15.66
C ALA A 727 0.61 -2.49 -16.33
N ASP A 728 1.31 -1.95 -17.33
CA ASP A 728 0.86 -0.81 -18.13
C ASP A 728 -0.45 -1.11 -18.89
N LEU A 729 -0.52 -2.28 -19.53
CA LEU A 729 -1.73 -2.76 -20.20
C LEU A 729 -2.90 -2.88 -19.20
N LEU A 730 -2.67 -3.50 -18.04
CA LEU A 730 -3.71 -3.64 -17.02
C LEU A 730 -4.17 -2.29 -16.47
N ARG A 731 -3.28 -1.28 -16.29
CA ARG A 731 -3.71 0.06 -15.88
C ARG A 731 -4.68 0.68 -16.88
N GLU A 732 -4.44 0.49 -18.17
CA GLU A 732 -5.31 1.04 -19.21
C GLU A 732 -6.67 0.33 -19.27
N VAL A 733 -6.70 -0.99 -19.03
CA VAL A 733 -7.92 -1.81 -18.97
C VAL A 733 -8.75 -1.44 -17.75
N LEU A 734 -8.13 -1.42 -16.56
CA LEU A 734 -8.80 -1.07 -15.31
C LEU A 734 -9.21 0.40 -15.28
N GLY A 735 -8.49 1.28 -15.99
CA GLY A 735 -8.88 2.67 -16.18
C GLY A 735 -10.22 2.85 -16.89
N GLU A 736 -10.69 1.87 -17.67
CA GLU A 736 -12.03 1.91 -18.29
C GLU A 736 -13.17 1.87 -17.28
N LEU A 737 -12.91 1.42 -16.04
CA LEU A 737 -13.89 1.49 -14.96
C LEU A 737 -14.29 2.93 -14.63
N GLY A 738 -13.45 3.92 -14.98
CA GLY A 738 -13.72 5.33 -14.73
C GLY A 738 -13.86 5.66 -13.25
N THR A 739 -13.24 4.87 -12.36
CA THR A 739 -13.34 5.01 -10.92
C THR A 739 -11.97 5.01 -10.23
N SER A 740 -11.92 5.59 -9.03
CA SER A 740 -10.79 5.60 -8.12
C SER A 740 -10.39 4.20 -7.64
N HIS A 741 -9.17 4.09 -7.09
CA HIS A 741 -8.68 2.89 -6.41
C HIS A 741 -8.56 1.60 -7.25
N ALA A 742 -8.54 1.71 -8.58
CA ALA A 742 -8.22 0.62 -9.50
C ALA A 742 -6.71 0.54 -9.78
N TYR A 743 -5.91 0.18 -8.77
CA TYR A 743 -4.45 0.23 -8.84
C TYR A 743 -3.85 -1.06 -9.38
N VAL A 744 -2.71 -0.92 -10.06
CA VAL A 744 -1.92 -2.04 -10.60
C VAL A 744 -0.44 -1.86 -10.23
N THR A 745 0.07 -2.86 -9.52
CA THR A 745 1.49 -3.00 -9.20
C THR A 745 2.05 -4.22 -9.93
N ALA A 746 3.05 -4.01 -10.79
CA ALA A 746 3.70 -5.09 -11.53
C ALA A 746 4.28 -6.16 -10.58
N ALA A 747 4.27 -7.42 -11.00
CA ALA A 747 5.12 -8.45 -10.41
C ALA A 747 6.57 -7.91 -10.39
N ARG A 748 7.22 -7.89 -9.21
CA ARG A 748 8.49 -7.17 -9.01
C ARG A 748 9.53 -7.45 -10.11
N ARG A 749 10.28 -6.37 -10.43
CA ARG A 749 11.04 -6.03 -11.65
C ARG A 749 12.04 -7.00 -12.27
N ASN A 750 12.41 -8.12 -11.65
CA ASN A 750 13.56 -8.91 -12.10
C ASN A 750 13.18 -10.39 -12.27
N GLU A 751 12.60 -10.76 -13.42
CA GLU A 751 12.62 -12.16 -13.87
C GLU A 751 14.05 -12.47 -14.38
N GLY A 752 14.98 -12.63 -13.43
CA GLY A 752 16.42 -12.83 -13.62
C GLY A 752 17.18 -12.80 -12.29
N PRO A 753 18.49 -13.10 -12.26
CA PRO A 753 19.28 -13.03 -11.03
C PRO A 753 19.15 -11.64 -10.39
N ALA A 754 18.81 -11.57 -9.11
CA ALA A 754 18.66 -10.30 -8.42
C ALA A 754 19.99 -9.52 -8.50
N HIS A 755 19.99 -8.35 -9.14
CA HIS A 755 21.08 -7.41 -8.96
C HIS A 755 21.11 -7.00 -7.49
N TYR A 756 22.29 -7.08 -6.85
CA TYR A 756 22.44 -6.58 -5.50
C TYR A 756 22.19 -5.08 -5.49
N GLN A 757 21.13 -4.65 -4.80
CA GLN A 757 20.73 -3.25 -4.70
C GLN A 757 20.58 -2.86 -3.23
N ARG A 758 21.07 -1.67 -2.87
CA ARG A 758 20.89 -1.06 -1.56
C ARG A 758 20.34 0.35 -1.71
N ARG A 759 19.70 0.86 -0.64
CA ARG A 759 19.10 2.21 -0.64
C ARG A 759 20.17 3.30 -0.63
N GLN A 760 19.86 4.43 -1.24
CA GLN A 760 20.67 5.65 -1.17
C GLN A 760 20.81 6.09 0.29
N GLY A 761 22.02 6.51 0.70
CA GLY A 761 22.24 7.11 2.02
C GLY A 761 21.91 8.60 2.02
N LEU A 762 21.07 9.02 2.96
CA LEU A 762 20.63 10.42 3.14
C LEU A 762 21.08 10.96 4.50
N LEU A 763 21.57 12.20 4.55
CA LEU A 763 22.19 12.75 5.76
C LEU A 763 21.24 13.61 6.62
N GLY A 764 19.97 13.77 6.20
CA GLY A 764 19.02 14.63 6.91
C GLY A 764 19.52 16.07 7.04
N ALA A 765 20.20 16.57 6.00
CA ALA A 765 20.83 17.87 5.96
C ALA A 765 20.86 18.39 4.52
N ASN A 766 20.77 19.71 4.36
CA ASN A 766 20.93 20.37 3.07
C ASN A 766 22.41 20.68 2.86
N LEU A 767 23.03 20.04 1.88
CA LEU A 767 24.38 20.37 1.42
C LEU A 767 24.32 21.20 0.13
N ALA A 768 25.27 22.10 -0.04
CA ALA A 768 25.40 22.88 -1.26
C ALA A 768 26.87 23.04 -1.64
N PRO A 769 27.21 23.05 -2.95
CA PRO A 769 28.54 23.42 -3.39
C PRO A 769 28.78 24.91 -3.09
N ARG A 770 29.91 25.22 -2.47
CA ARG A 770 30.39 26.59 -2.18
C ARG A 770 31.89 26.68 -2.48
N GLU A 771 32.44 27.90 -2.47
CA GLU A 771 33.88 28.11 -2.56
C GLU A 771 34.60 27.34 -1.43
N GLY A 772 35.41 26.34 -1.80
CA GLY A 772 36.15 25.48 -0.86
C GLY A 772 35.51 24.13 -0.52
N GLY A 773 34.39 23.75 -1.15
CA GLY A 773 33.82 22.38 -1.14
C GLY A 773 32.34 22.29 -0.80
N TRP A 774 31.86 21.05 -0.60
CA TRP A 774 30.46 20.76 -0.26
C TRP A 774 30.15 21.14 1.19
N THR A 775 29.37 22.20 1.36
CA THR A 775 29.12 22.83 2.67
C THR A 775 27.76 22.43 3.22
N VAL A 776 27.70 22.13 4.52
CA VAL A 776 26.45 21.92 5.27
C VAL A 776 25.73 23.27 5.39
N GLY A 777 24.68 23.45 4.61
CA GLY A 777 23.84 24.65 4.68
C GLY A 777 22.88 24.62 5.86
N ARG A 778 22.24 23.47 6.11
CA ARG A 778 21.31 23.28 7.23
C ARG A 778 21.29 21.84 7.68
N ILE A 779 21.36 21.60 8.99
CA ILE A 779 21.04 20.28 9.57
C ILE A 779 19.56 20.31 9.92
N LEU A 780 18.77 19.37 9.39
CA LEU A 780 17.32 19.41 9.61
C LEU A 780 17.02 19.13 11.10
N PRO A 781 16.18 19.96 11.75
CA PRO A 781 15.81 19.72 13.13
C PRO A 781 14.98 18.43 13.21
N GLY A 782 15.34 17.56 14.13
CA GLY A 782 14.55 16.35 14.39
C GLY A 782 13.35 16.62 15.31
N ASP A 783 12.46 15.64 15.40
CA ASP A 783 11.38 15.60 16.40
C ASP A 783 11.63 14.44 17.36
N SER A 784 11.69 14.71 18.66
CA SER A 784 12.02 13.69 19.67
C SER A 784 10.95 12.61 19.83
N SER A 785 9.76 12.82 19.28
CA SER A 785 8.63 11.89 19.36
C SER A 785 8.41 11.06 18.09
N ASP A 786 9.27 11.19 17.08
CA ASP A 786 9.30 10.33 15.89
C ASP A 786 10.74 9.85 15.69
N SER A 787 10.98 8.56 15.93
CA SER A 787 12.34 8.00 15.90
C SER A 787 13.00 8.09 14.52
N ARG A 788 12.18 8.19 13.45
CA ARG A 788 12.63 8.30 12.06
C ARG A 788 12.88 9.75 11.66
N ALA A 789 12.36 10.73 12.41
CA ALA A 789 12.56 12.15 12.16
C ALA A 789 13.82 12.67 12.87
N ARG A 790 14.99 12.08 12.61
CA ARG A 790 16.26 12.53 13.20
C ARG A 790 17.39 12.56 12.17
N SER A 791 18.05 13.72 12.04
CA SER A 791 19.25 13.81 11.21
C SER A 791 20.40 12.98 11.81
N PRO A 792 21.09 12.14 11.01
CA PRO A 792 22.31 11.45 11.43
C PRO A 792 23.43 12.38 11.87
N LEU A 793 23.43 13.64 11.43
CA LEU A 793 24.42 14.64 11.83
C LEU A 793 24.07 15.34 13.16
N ALA A 794 22.82 15.22 13.65
CA ALA A 794 22.40 15.88 14.87
C ALA A 794 23.13 15.31 16.11
N GLY A 795 23.77 16.20 16.88
CA GLY A 795 24.52 15.84 18.09
C GLY A 795 25.95 15.37 17.86
N THR A 796 26.43 15.32 16.61
CA THR A 796 27.82 14.91 16.27
C THR A 796 28.86 16.01 16.47
N GLY A 797 28.43 17.23 16.82
CA GLY A 797 29.27 18.41 16.92
C GLY A 797 29.64 19.05 15.58
N ILE A 798 29.10 18.54 14.46
CA ILE A 798 29.13 19.21 13.16
C ILE A 798 28.13 20.37 13.17
N ARG A 799 28.52 21.50 12.58
CA ARG A 799 27.72 22.74 12.51
C ARG A 799 27.49 23.14 11.06
N GLU A 800 26.46 23.95 10.85
CA GLU A 800 26.25 24.66 9.59
C GLU A 800 27.50 25.46 9.22
N GLY A 801 27.82 25.50 7.92
CA GLY A 801 29.06 26.05 7.38
C GLY A 801 30.24 25.08 7.36
N ALA A 802 30.15 23.89 7.96
CA ALA A 802 31.20 22.87 7.84
C ALA A 802 31.25 22.28 6.43
N VAL A 803 32.44 21.98 5.94
CA VAL A 803 32.67 21.42 4.59
C VAL A 803 32.93 19.92 4.69
N LEU A 804 32.11 19.10 4.04
CA LEU A 804 32.33 17.66 3.93
C LEU A 804 33.45 17.40 2.91
N THR A 805 34.55 16.80 3.37
CA THR A 805 35.74 16.56 2.54
C THR A 805 35.91 15.10 2.15
N HIS A 806 35.50 14.14 2.99
CA HIS A 806 35.61 12.71 2.69
C HIS A 806 34.41 11.90 3.18
N VAL A 807 34.11 10.81 2.46
CA VAL A 807 33.19 9.74 2.85
C VAL A 807 33.96 8.42 2.78
N ASP A 808 34.05 7.69 3.89
CA ASP A 808 34.86 6.46 4.05
C ASP A 808 36.30 6.61 3.53
N GLY A 809 36.93 7.75 3.87
CA GLY A 809 38.28 8.09 3.45
C GLY A 809 38.45 8.46 1.97
N ARG A 810 37.37 8.44 1.16
CA ARG A 810 37.41 8.89 -0.23
C ARG A 810 37.06 10.37 -0.33
N PRO A 811 37.83 11.17 -1.08
CA PRO A 811 37.56 12.60 -1.22
C PRO A 811 36.21 12.84 -1.90
N VAL A 812 35.48 13.83 -1.42
CA VAL A 812 34.23 14.29 -2.05
C VAL A 812 34.58 15.04 -3.33
N ASP A 813 33.96 14.61 -4.43
CA ASP A 813 34.11 15.24 -5.73
C ASP A 813 33.45 16.63 -5.74
N PRO A 814 34.12 17.66 -6.28
CA PRO A 814 33.61 19.04 -6.26
C PRO A 814 32.33 19.22 -7.10
N VAL A 815 32.10 18.39 -8.12
CA VAL A 815 30.96 18.49 -9.05
C VAL A 815 29.79 17.64 -8.57
N THR A 816 30.02 16.34 -8.39
CA THR A 816 28.99 15.35 -8.06
C THR A 816 28.68 15.28 -6.57
N GLY A 817 29.59 15.78 -5.73
CA GLY A 817 29.41 15.82 -4.28
C GLY A 817 29.47 14.46 -3.60
N PRO A 818 28.91 14.34 -2.39
CA PRO A 818 29.01 13.12 -1.60
C PRO A 818 28.05 12.03 -2.05
N TYR A 819 27.04 12.34 -2.87
CA TYR A 819 25.92 11.45 -3.15
C TYR A 819 26.33 10.13 -3.85
N PRO A 820 27.25 10.12 -4.82
CA PRO A 820 27.75 8.87 -5.40
C PRO A 820 28.47 7.99 -4.38
N LEU A 821 29.18 8.58 -3.42
CA LEU A 821 29.87 7.86 -2.34
C LEU A 821 28.90 7.29 -1.30
N LEU A 822 27.70 7.88 -1.17
CA LEU A 822 26.62 7.42 -0.30
C LEU A 822 25.66 6.44 -0.99
N ALA A 823 25.89 6.10 -2.26
CA ALA A 823 25.06 5.16 -3.00
C ALA A 823 25.14 3.75 -2.37
N GLY A 824 24.02 3.27 -1.86
CA GLY A 824 23.95 1.99 -1.15
C GLY A 824 24.36 2.04 0.33
N ALA A 825 24.62 3.22 0.89
CA ALA A 825 24.98 3.40 2.30
C ALA A 825 23.77 3.58 3.24
N GLY A 826 22.54 3.64 2.71
CA GLY A 826 21.35 3.80 3.55
C GLY A 826 21.20 2.65 4.55
N GLY A 827 21.01 2.97 5.83
CA GLY A 827 20.88 1.99 6.91
C GLY A 827 22.18 1.28 7.28
N THR A 828 23.35 1.83 6.92
CA THR A 828 24.66 1.25 7.25
C THR A 828 25.62 2.30 7.78
N THR A 829 26.66 1.90 8.50
CA THR A 829 27.63 2.84 9.07
C THR A 829 28.56 3.39 7.99
N VAL A 830 28.76 4.71 7.97
CA VAL A 830 29.77 5.41 7.16
C VAL A 830 30.57 6.39 8.01
N GLU A 831 31.85 6.58 7.68
CA GLU A 831 32.69 7.64 8.24
C GLU A 831 32.61 8.90 7.36
N LEU A 832 32.30 10.05 7.97
CA LEU A 832 32.29 11.35 7.32
C LEU A 832 33.40 12.23 7.91
N THR A 833 34.19 12.87 7.05
CA THR A 833 35.21 13.84 7.48
C THR A 833 34.80 15.25 7.09
N PHE A 834 34.71 16.15 8.07
CA PHE A 834 34.37 17.56 7.87
C PHE A 834 35.53 18.47 8.22
N ARG A 835 35.76 19.50 7.40
CA ARG A 835 36.52 20.69 7.78
C ARG A 835 35.58 21.68 8.47
N PRO A 836 35.86 22.14 9.70
CA PRO A 836 35.02 23.12 10.39
C PRO A 836 34.82 24.41 9.60
N ALA A 837 33.70 25.09 9.83
CA ALA A 837 33.49 26.44 9.31
C ALA A 837 34.62 27.36 9.78
N ALA A 838 35.12 28.25 8.89
CA ALA A 838 36.05 29.29 9.32
C ALA A 838 35.38 30.15 10.41
N ALA A 839 36.08 30.41 11.51
CA ALA A 839 35.59 31.34 12.52
C ALA A 839 35.32 32.71 11.89
N HIS A 840 34.31 33.43 12.38
CA HIS A 840 33.97 34.77 11.91
C HIS A 840 35.22 35.66 11.75
N PRO A 841 35.27 36.56 10.75
CA PRO A 841 36.26 37.62 10.78
C PRO A 841 36.13 38.39 12.11
N PRO A 842 37.25 38.80 12.74
CA PRO A 842 37.22 39.40 14.07
C PRO A 842 36.25 40.59 14.10
N SER A 843 35.32 40.59 15.04
CA SER A 843 34.53 41.78 15.38
C SER A 843 35.46 42.82 16.03
N ALA A 844 35.15 44.10 15.88
CA ALA A 844 35.92 45.21 16.47
C ALA A 844 36.13 45.08 17.99
N ASP A 845 35.32 44.27 18.68
CA ASP A 845 35.36 44.04 20.12
C ASP A 845 36.32 42.91 20.56
N ASN A 846 37.03 42.24 19.64
CA ASN A 846 37.94 41.13 20.01
C ASN A 846 39.20 41.10 19.10
N PRO A 847 40.26 41.86 19.43
CA PRO A 847 41.48 41.89 18.62
C PRO A 847 42.27 40.58 18.73
N PRO A 848 43.00 40.16 17.67
CA PRO A 848 43.80 38.94 17.68
C PRO A 848 44.96 39.07 18.68
N GLY A 849 45.19 38.00 19.45
CA GLY A 849 46.34 37.89 20.37
C GLY A 849 47.69 37.82 19.63
N PRO A 850 48.79 38.17 20.29
CA PRO A 850 50.11 38.29 19.67
C PRO A 850 50.79 36.92 19.57
N SER A 851 50.32 36.07 18.67
CA SER A 851 51.09 34.91 18.21
C SER A 851 50.73 34.61 16.76
N GLY A 852 51.52 35.15 15.84
CA GLY A 852 51.41 34.93 14.40
C GLY A 852 51.81 33.51 13.99
N THR A 853 51.03 32.51 14.39
CA THR A 853 50.95 31.24 13.66
C THR A 853 49.72 31.27 12.77
N ALA A 854 49.87 30.84 11.53
CA ALA A 854 48.77 30.64 10.60
C ALA A 854 47.90 29.45 11.05
N GLU A 855 47.19 29.58 12.17
CA GLU A 855 46.26 28.58 12.72
C GLU A 855 44.81 29.02 12.47
N GLY A 856 44.43 29.08 11.19
CA GLY A 856 43.06 29.42 10.77
C GLY A 856 42.20 28.24 10.30
N GLN A 857 42.77 27.04 10.21
CA GLN A 857 42.05 25.83 9.78
C GLN A 857 41.80 24.94 10.99
N GLY A 858 40.59 25.00 11.56
CA GLY A 858 40.21 24.10 12.65
C GLY A 858 40.45 22.63 12.27
N THR A 859 40.87 21.81 13.23
CA THR A 859 41.18 20.39 13.02
C THR A 859 40.01 19.66 12.34
N PRO A 860 40.25 18.90 11.25
CA PRO A 860 39.22 18.08 10.61
C PRO A 860 38.52 17.16 11.64
N ARG A 861 37.19 17.08 11.56
CA ARG A 861 36.36 16.25 12.43
C ARG A 861 35.89 15.02 11.67
N ARG A 862 36.13 13.84 12.23
CA ARG A 862 35.60 12.57 11.74
C ARG A 862 34.44 12.12 12.60
N VAL A 863 33.36 11.72 11.97
CA VAL A 863 32.14 11.22 12.64
C VAL A 863 31.67 9.97 11.93
N ALA A 864 31.33 8.93 12.69
CA ALA A 864 30.65 7.76 12.15
C ALA A 864 29.13 7.97 12.30
N VAL A 865 28.38 7.78 11.22
CA VAL A 865 26.91 7.94 11.20
C VAL A 865 26.25 6.80 10.45
N VAL A 866 24.94 6.62 10.67
CA VAL A 866 24.10 5.74 9.85
C VAL A 866 23.21 6.63 8.98
N PRO A 867 23.47 6.76 7.66
CA PRO A 867 22.63 7.53 6.77
C PRO A 867 21.22 6.96 6.72
N LEU A 868 20.23 7.85 6.63
CA LEU A 868 18.82 7.49 6.50
C LEU A 868 18.58 6.78 5.16
N THR A 869 17.64 5.85 5.17
CA THR A 869 17.09 5.19 3.97
C THR A 869 15.94 5.98 3.35
N ASP A 870 15.32 6.85 4.15
CA ASP A 870 14.22 7.76 3.81
C ASP A 870 14.28 8.94 4.77
N GLU A 871 14.32 10.17 4.25
CA GLU A 871 14.33 11.39 5.05
C GLU A 871 12.98 12.14 5.04
N THR A 872 11.96 11.57 4.38
CA THR A 872 10.60 12.13 4.32
C THR A 872 10.02 12.44 5.71
N PRO A 873 10.12 11.55 6.73
CA PRO A 873 9.59 11.83 8.05
C PRO A 873 10.26 13.05 8.71
N LEU A 874 11.57 13.18 8.58
CA LEU A 874 12.35 14.31 9.10
C LEU A 874 11.96 15.62 8.41
N ARG A 875 11.81 15.60 7.08
CA ARG A 875 11.39 16.77 6.30
C ARG A 875 9.95 17.16 6.59
N TYR A 876 9.09 16.18 6.80
CA TYR A 876 7.71 16.37 7.21
C TYR A 876 7.60 17.12 8.54
N GLN A 877 8.32 16.69 9.59
CA GLN A 877 8.27 17.38 10.89
C GLN A 877 8.81 18.81 10.81
N ASP A 878 9.91 19.04 10.08
CA ASP A 878 10.43 20.40 9.82
C ASP A 878 9.41 21.25 9.05
N TRP A 879 8.69 20.66 8.09
CA TRP A 879 7.63 21.35 7.35
C TRP A 879 6.45 21.72 8.26
N VAL A 880 5.94 20.80 9.08
CA VAL A 880 4.83 21.06 10.04
C VAL A 880 5.21 22.18 11.00
N ALA A 881 6.41 22.11 11.59
CA ALA A 881 6.90 23.14 12.51
C ALA A 881 6.96 24.53 11.86
N LYS A 882 7.40 24.62 10.61
CA LYS A 882 7.41 25.88 9.84
C LYS A 882 6.01 26.40 9.55
N ARG A 883 5.06 25.54 9.16
CA ARG A 883 3.66 25.95 8.92
C ARG A 883 3.01 26.46 10.20
N ARG A 884 3.23 25.76 11.31
CA ARG A 884 2.77 26.20 12.64
C ARG A 884 3.35 27.57 13.00
N ALA A 885 4.64 27.81 12.78
CA ALA A 885 5.26 29.11 13.03
C ALA A 885 4.61 30.24 12.21
N VAL A 886 4.34 30.00 10.92
CA VAL A 886 3.62 30.95 10.05
C VAL A 886 2.22 31.25 10.59
N VAL A 887 1.44 30.23 10.96
CA VAL A 887 0.10 30.43 11.55
C VAL A 887 0.17 31.23 12.85
N ARG A 888 1.18 30.99 13.68
CA ARG A 888 1.40 31.76 14.92
C ARG A 888 1.69 33.22 14.64
N GLU A 889 2.57 33.49 13.68
CA GLU A 889 2.93 34.86 13.28
C GLU A 889 1.72 35.61 12.73
N LEU A 890 1.03 35.05 11.74
CA LEU A 890 -0.12 35.67 11.07
C LEU A 890 -1.30 35.92 12.02
N SER A 891 -1.51 35.04 13.01
CA SER A 891 -2.64 35.15 13.94
C SER A 891 -2.35 35.97 15.21
N GLY A 892 -1.10 36.37 15.42
CA GLY A 892 -0.65 36.90 16.72
C GLY A 892 -0.75 35.86 17.84
N GLY A 893 -0.55 34.58 17.52
CA GLY A 893 -0.59 33.46 18.47
C GLY A 893 -2.00 32.98 18.86
N ARG A 894 -3.06 33.47 18.18
CA ARG A 894 -4.47 33.15 18.48
C ARG A 894 -4.99 31.89 17.78
N CYS A 895 -4.41 31.46 16.66
CA CYS A 895 -4.86 30.28 15.92
C CYS A 895 -3.91 29.09 16.16
N GLY A 896 -4.43 27.97 16.64
CA GLY A 896 -3.80 26.64 16.62
C GLY A 896 -3.64 26.09 15.21
N TYR A 897 -2.71 25.15 15.00
CA TYR A 897 -2.46 24.49 13.72
C TYR A 897 -2.20 22.99 13.91
N LEU A 898 -3.08 22.19 13.33
CA LEU A 898 -2.94 20.74 13.21
C LEU A 898 -2.80 20.37 11.74
N HIS A 899 -1.84 19.50 11.41
CA HIS A 899 -1.76 18.90 10.09
C HIS A 899 -1.98 17.39 10.16
N ILE A 900 -2.77 16.85 9.24
CA ILE A 900 -3.11 15.43 9.17
C ILE A 900 -2.66 14.88 7.80
N PRO A 901 -1.49 14.21 7.72
CA PRO A 901 -0.84 13.83 6.45
C PRO A 901 -1.46 12.62 5.74
N ASP A 902 -2.15 11.76 6.48
CA ASP A 902 -2.94 10.64 5.96
C ASP A 902 -4.07 10.33 6.95
N MET A 903 -4.94 9.38 6.60
CA MET A 903 -5.93 8.81 7.52
C MET A 903 -5.55 7.39 7.95
N GLY A 904 -4.26 7.14 8.15
CA GLY A 904 -3.71 5.92 8.70
C GLY A 904 -3.04 6.15 10.07
N GLY A 905 -2.22 5.19 10.49
CA GLY A 905 -1.52 5.28 11.78
C GLY A 905 -0.60 6.50 11.90
N SER A 906 -0.03 6.98 10.78
CA SER A 906 0.87 8.15 10.78
C SER A 906 0.10 9.45 11.01
N GLY A 907 -1.06 9.59 10.38
CA GLY A 907 -1.98 10.69 10.58
C GLY A 907 -2.53 10.74 11.99
N TRP A 908 -2.94 9.59 12.54
CA TRP A 908 -3.41 9.51 13.93
C TRP A 908 -2.32 9.94 14.92
N ALA A 909 -1.08 9.47 14.71
CA ALA A 909 0.05 9.83 15.56
C ALA A 909 0.37 11.32 15.46
N GLN A 910 0.43 11.90 14.25
CA GLN A 910 0.68 13.34 14.11
C GLN A 910 -0.43 14.17 14.73
N PHE A 911 -1.69 13.84 14.46
CA PHE A 911 -2.83 14.57 15.00
C PHE A 911 -2.73 14.66 16.53
N ASN A 912 -2.51 13.53 17.21
CA ASN A 912 -2.42 13.48 18.67
C ASN A 912 -1.12 14.07 19.24
N ARG A 913 -0.02 14.11 18.46
CA ARG A 913 1.24 14.76 18.85
C ARG A 913 1.03 16.23 19.17
N ASP A 914 0.18 16.90 18.41
CA ASP A 914 -0.05 18.35 18.51
C ASP A 914 -1.39 18.71 19.19
N LEU A 915 -2.39 17.82 19.15
CA LEU A 915 -3.78 18.07 19.53
C LEU A 915 -3.93 18.92 20.81
N ARG A 916 -3.40 18.43 21.93
CA ARG A 916 -3.59 19.00 23.27
C ARG A 916 -3.12 20.46 23.35
N MET A 917 -2.00 20.78 22.70
CA MET A 917 -1.44 22.14 22.70
C MET A 917 -2.21 23.05 21.75
N GLU A 918 -2.59 22.55 20.58
CA GLU A 918 -3.15 23.37 19.52
C GLU A 918 -4.62 23.73 19.77
N VAL A 919 -5.43 22.83 20.35
CA VAL A 919 -6.84 23.10 20.71
C VAL A 919 -7.00 24.07 21.89
N SER A 920 -5.94 24.32 22.67
CA SER A 920 -5.95 25.29 23.78
C SER A 920 -6.05 26.75 23.31
N ARG A 921 -5.83 26.99 22.02
CA ARG A 921 -5.81 28.31 21.37
C ARG A 921 -7.24 28.78 21.05
N PRO A 922 -7.46 30.11 20.97
CA PRO A 922 -8.77 30.67 20.65
C PRO A 922 -9.47 30.12 19.39
N ALA A 923 -8.72 29.92 18.30
CA ALA A 923 -9.22 29.31 17.07
C ALA A 923 -8.31 28.17 16.62
N LEU A 924 -8.77 27.30 15.72
CA LEU A 924 -8.02 26.13 15.25
C LEU A 924 -8.02 26.03 13.71
N ILE A 925 -6.84 25.88 13.12
CA ILE A 925 -6.67 25.49 11.73
C ILE A 925 -6.40 23.99 11.67
N VAL A 926 -7.21 23.26 10.89
CA VAL A 926 -7.04 21.83 10.61
C VAL A 926 -6.64 21.65 9.15
N ASP A 927 -5.37 21.39 8.91
CA ASP A 927 -4.79 21.26 7.58
C ASP A 927 -4.75 19.81 7.13
N VAL A 928 -5.58 19.48 6.14
CA VAL A 928 -5.66 18.16 5.48
C VAL A 928 -5.17 18.22 4.04
N ARG A 929 -4.46 19.29 3.64
CA ARG A 929 -3.84 19.40 2.32
C ARG A 929 -2.87 18.25 2.07
N GLY A 930 -3.05 17.62 0.93
CA GLY A 930 -2.28 16.44 0.55
C GLY A 930 -2.37 15.26 1.51
N ASN A 931 -3.47 15.15 2.25
CA ASN A 931 -3.81 13.94 3.00
C ASN A 931 -3.96 12.74 2.05
N ALA A 932 -3.19 11.67 2.28
CA ALA A 932 -3.13 10.50 1.40
C ALA A 932 -4.28 9.48 1.58
N GLY A 933 -5.26 9.76 2.43
CA GLY A 933 -6.39 8.87 2.72
C GLY A 933 -6.07 7.75 3.71
N GLY A 934 -6.99 6.81 3.88
CA GLY A 934 -6.92 5.77 4.91
C GLY A 934 -8.31 5.34 5.41
N HIS A 935 -8.53 5.29 6.72
CA HIS A 935 -9.79 4.81 7.33
C HIS A 935 -10.07 5.36 8.75
N ILE A 936 -9.41 6.44 9.18
CA ILE A 936 -9.56 6.99 10.55
C ILE A 936 -10.32 8.32 10.60
N SER A 937 -10.85 8.82 9.49
CA SER A 937 -11.53 10.14 9.45
C SER A 937 -12.62 10.25 10.53
N GLU A 938 -13.39 9.18 10.77
CA GLU A 938 -14.41 9.10 11.82
C GLU A 938 -13.83 9.37 13.22
N LEU A 939 -12.64 8.84 13.54
CA LEU A 939 -11.97 9.05 14.83
C LEU A 939 -11.52 10.52 14.99
N VAL A 940 -11.05 11.14 13.91
CA VAL A 940 -10.66 12.56 13.92
C VAL A 940 -11.91 13.44 14.11
N VAL A 941 -12.97 13.16 13.36
CA VAL A 941 -14.26 13.87 13.45
C VAL A 941 -14.87 13.75 14.85
N GLU A 942 -14.80 12.58 15.48
CA GLU A 942 -15.24 12.39 16.88
C GLU A 942 -14.54 13.37 17.84
N LYS A 943 -13.23 13.63 17.64
CA LYS A 943 -12.49 14.59 18.48
C LYS A 943 -12.87 16.03 18.17
N LEU A 944 -13.00 16.39 16.89
CA LEU A 944 -13.28 17.76 16.45
C LEU A 944 -14.73 18.20 16.71
N THR A 945 -15.67 17.27 16.84
CA THR A 945 -17.08 17.56 17.18
C THR A 945 -17.30 17.83 18.68
N ARG A 946 -16.32 17.56 19.55
CA ARG A 946 -16.44 17.81 20.99
C ARG A 946 -16.63 19.30 21.26
N THR A 947 -17.53 19.61 22.20
CA THR A 947 -17.82 20.97 22.65
C THR A 947 -17.48 21.11 24.13
N ILE A 948 -16.85 22.22 24.52
CA ILE A 948 -16.60 22.53 25.94
C ILE A 948 -17.93 22.87 26.61
N ILE A 949 -18.35 22.05 27.58
CA ILE A 949 -19.59 22.25 28.33
C ILE A 949 -19.37 22.61 29.81
N GLY A 950 -18.12 22.61 30.27
CA GLY A 950 -17.76 22.91 31.65
C GLY A 950 -16.25 23.02 31.85
N TRP A 951 -15.84 23.28 33.09
CA TRP A 951 -14.43 23.38 33.48
C TRP A 951 -14.22 22.82 34.89
N ASP A 952 -13.13 22.07 35.06
CA ASP A 952 -12.61 21.68 36.35
C ASP A 952 -11.60 22.72 36.84
N LEU A 953 -11.92 23.37 37.95
CA LEU A 953 -11.03 24.31 38.63
C LEU A 953 -10.32 23.59 39.78
N THR A 954 -9.05 23.26 39.57
CA THR A 954 -8.20 22.68 40.61
C THR A 954 -7.39 23.80 41.29
N ARG A 955 -7.41 23.82 42.62
CA ARG A 955 -6.62 24.77 43.41
C ARG A 955 -5.14 24.70 43.01
N ASP A 956 -4.53 25.85 42.78
CA ASP A 956 -3.12 25.99 42.38
C ASP A 956 -2.76 25.32 41.02
N ALA A 957 -3.75 25.09 40.15
CA ALA A 957 -3.57 24.57 38.78
C ALA A 957 -4.41 25.34 37.75
N GLN A 958 -4.07 25.19 36.47
CA GLN A 958 -4.86 25.78 35.38
C GLN A 958 -6.20 25.05 35.20
N PRO A 959 -7.28 25.77 34.81
CA PRO A 959 -8.56 25.14 34.49
C PRO A 959 -8.44 24.09 33.38
N VAL A 960 -9.14 22.98 33.54
CA VAL A 960 -9.23 21.92 32.51
C VAL A 960 -10.65 21.90 31.96
N SER A 961 -10.81 21.92 30.64
CA SER A 961 -12.14 21.89 30.02
C SER A 961 -12.80 20.52 30.15
N TYR A 962 -14.08 20.48 30.48
CA TYR A 962 -14.89 19.26 30.43
C TYR A 962 -15.44 19.06 29.01
N ALA A 963 -15.24 17.83 28.51
CA ALA A 963 -14.80 17.47 27.15
C ALA A 963 -13.33 17.86 26.88
N SER A 964 -12.39 17.10 27.46
CA SER A 964 -10.96 17.26 27.21
C SER A 964 -10.64 17.23 25.71
N ASN A 965 -9.71 18.10 25.31
CA ASN A 965 -9.25 18.30 23.92
C ASN A 965 -10.32 18.81 22.94
N ALA A 966 -11.44 19.36 23.42
CA ALA A 966 -12.39 20.06 22.57
C ALA A 966 -11.81 21.41 22.07
N PRO A 967 -12.03 21.79 20.80
CA PRO A 967 -11.72 23.14 20.32
C PRO A 967 -12.44 24.22 21.17
N ARG A 968 -11.73 25.32 21.47
CA ARG A 968 -12.31 26.41 22.27
C ARG A 968 -13.21 27.35 21.46
N GLY A 969 -12.95 27.51 20.17
CA GLY A 969 -13.64 28.44 19.29
C GLY A 969 -13.70 27.91 17.86
N PRO A 970 -13.79 28.79 16.86
CA PRO A 970 -13.96 28.41 15.46
C PRO A 970 -12.85 27.48 14.95
N VAL A 971 -13.24 26.50 14.14
CA VAL A 971 -12.34 25.61 13.42
C VAL A 971 -12.43 25.92 11.93
N VAL A 972 -11.30 26.01 11.25
CA VAL A 972 -11.22 26.20 9.79
C VAL A 972 -10.39 25.08 9.20
N ALA A 973 -10.92 24.40 8.18
CA ALA A 973 -10.20 23.33 7.50
C ALA A 973 -9.47 23.84 6.25
N LEU A 974 -8.31 23.26 5.94
CA LEU A 974 -7.59 23.48 4.68
C LEU A 974 -7.56 22.18 3.88
N ALA A 975 -7.96 22.23 2.62
CA ALA A 975 -7.93 21.10 1.70
C ALA A 975 -7.45 21.52 0.31
N ASP A 976 -6.86 20.59 -0.44
CA ASP A 976 -6.40 20.84 -1.81
C ASP A 976 -6.64 19.62 -2.71
N GLU A 977 -6.24 19.73 -3.98
CA GLU A 977 -6.42 18.64 -4.95
C GLU A 977 -5.68 17.34 -4.61
N ALA A 978 -4.73 17.38 -3.66
CA ALA A 978 -4.01 16.20 -3.19
C ALA A 978 -4.67 15.58 -1.94
N THR A 979 -5.62 16.26 -1.28
CA THR A 979 -6.49 15.67 -0.26
C THR A 979 -7.33 14.55 -0.88
N SER A 980 -7.07 13.30 -0.50
CA SER A 980 -7.53 12.12 -1.24
C SER A 980 -8.24 11.07 -0.37
N SER A 981 -9.21 10.37 -0.94
CA SER A 981 -9.85 9.19 -0.35
C SER A 981 -10.54 9.49 0.97
N ASP A 982 -10.14 8.90 2.08
CA ASP A 982 -10.69 9.26 3.39
C ASP A 982 -10.42 10.75 3.77
N GLY A 983 -9.47 11.41 3.08
CA GLY A 983 -9.31 12.86 3.05
C GLY A 983 -10.47 13.62 2.38
N ASP A 984 -11.05 13.08 1.30
CA ASP A 984 -12.31 13.59 0.72
C ASP A 984 -13.45 13.42 1.74
N MET A 985 -13.50 12.27 2.41
CA MET A 985 -14.56 11.93 3.38
C MET A 985 -14.55 12.86 4.59
N ILE A 986 -13.38 13.15 5.19
CA ILE A 986 -13.30 14.12 6.31
C ILE A 986 -13.72 15.52 5.85
N THR A 987 -13.38 15.91 4.62
CA THR A 987 -13.71 17.24 4.08
C THR A 987 -15.23 17.36 3.87
N ALA A 988 -15.87 16.30 3.38
CA ALA A 988 -17.32 16.22 3.30
C ALA A 988 -17.97 16.25 4.69
N ALA A 989 -17.45 15.47 5.64
CA ALA A 989 -17.95 15.41 7.02
C ALA A 989 -17.84 16.76 7.73
N PHE A 990 -16.74 17.51 7.53
CA PHE A 990 -16.54 18.84 8.10
C PHE A 990 -17.66 19.81 7.72
N LYS A 991 -18.07 19.78 6.44
CA LYS A 991 -19.17 20.59 5.91
C LYS A 991 -20.55 20.08 6.36
N LEU A 992 -20.78 18.77 6.28
CA LEU A 992 -22.07 18.15 6.66
C LEU A 992 -22.40 18.37 8.14
N LEU A 993 -21.40 18.24 9.02
CA LEU A 993 -21.53 18.44 10.46
C LEU A 993 -21.39 19.91 10.88
N ARG A 994 -21.14 20.82 9.93
CA ARG A 994 -20.98 22.26 10.16
C ARG A 994 -19.89 22.57 11.20
N LEU A 995 -18.76 21.85 11.14
CA LEU A 995 -17.62 22.08 12.03
C LEU A 995 -16.95 23.45 11.75
N GLY A 996 -17.02 23.91 10.51
CA GLY A 996 -16.53 25.21 10.07
C GLY A 996 -16.37 25.26 8.55
N PRO A 997 -15.85 26.37 8.00
CA PRO A 997 -15.59 26.48 6.56
C PRO A 997 -14.33 25.71 6.13
N VAL A 998 -14.34 25.24 4.89
CA VAL A 998 -13.18 24.65 4.20
C VAL A 998 -12.57 25.70 3.26
N VAL A 999 -11.27 25.93 3.34
CA VAL A 999 -10.50 26.85 2.49
C VAL A 999 -9.54 26.05 1.60
N GLY A 1000 -9.35 26.49 0.35
CA GLY A 1000 -8.30 25.93 -0.53
C GLY A 1000 -8.82 25.53 -1.90
N GLN A 1001 -8.56 24.30 -2.32
CA GLN A 1001 -8.96 23.79 -3.64
C GLN A 1001 -9.89 22.58 -3.51
N ARG A 1002 -10.56 22.22 -4.60
CA ARG A 1002 -11.38 21.01 -4.64
C ARG A 1002 -10.50 19.78 -4.42
N THR A 1003 -10.97 18.83 -3.61
CA THR A 1003 -10.26 17.61 -3.28
C THR A 1003 -10.17 16.61 -4.45
N TRP A 1004 -9.37 15.56 -4.30
CA TRP A 1004 -9.07 14.58 -5.35
C TRP A 1004 -10.34 13.89 -5.90
N GLY A 1005 -11.30 13.57 -5.05
CA GLY A 1005 -12.59 13.02 -5.46
C GLY A 1005 -12.57 11.54 -5.78
N GLY A 1006 -11.85 10.73 -5.00
CA GLY A 1006 -11.90 9.28 -5.16
C GLY A 1006 -12.37 8.63 -3.86
N VAL A 1007 -13.61 8.13 -3.78
CA VAL A 1007 -14.19 7.58 -2.54
C VAL A 1007 -14.84 6.20 -2.73
N VAL A 1008 -14.43 5.48 -3.77
CA VAL A 1008 -14.73 4.05 -3.91
C VAL A 1008 -13.59 3.24 -3.32
N GLY A 1009 -13.69 2.95 -2.02
CA GLY A 1009 -12.66 2.23 -1.28
C GLY A 1009 -12.39 0.85 -1.88
N MET A 1010 -11.12 0.44 -1.86
CA MET A 1010 -10.72 -0.89 -2.34
C MET A 1010 -10.94 -1.97 -1.29
N THR A 1011 -11.18 -3.21 -1.74
CA THR A 1011 -11.05 -4.39 -0.88
C THR A 1011 -9.80 -5.17 -1.26
N GLY A 1012 -8.90 -5.34 -0.28
CA GLY A 1012 -7.74 -6.21 -0.39
C GLY A 1012 -6.71 -5.82 -1.47
N ARG A 1013 -5.68 -6.68 -1.59
CA ARG A 1013 -4.69 -6.65 -2.67
C ARG A 1013 -4.71 -8.04 -3.31
N HIS A 1014 -5.20 -8.14 -4.53
CA HIS A 1014 -5.33 -9.42 -5.23
C HIS A 1014 -4.07 -9.70 -6.02
N ARG A 1015 -3.34 -10.76 -5.64
CA ARG A 1015 -2.16 -11.23 -6.37
C ARG A 1015 -2.58 -12.23 -7.46
N LEU A 1016 -2.30 -11.88 -8.70
CA LEU A 1016 -2.54 -12.68 -9.91
C LEU A 1016 -1.51 -13.82 -10.05
N GLY A 1017 -1.71 -14.73 -11.00
CA GLY A 1017 -0.84 -15.90 -11.21
C GLY A 1017 0.63 -15.54 -11.48
N ASP A 1018 0.89 -14.48 -12.24
CA ASP A 1018 2.24 -13.97 -12.54
C ASP A 1018 2.88 -13.23 -11.34
N GLY A 1019 2.10 -12.90 -10.31
CA GLY A 1019 2.53 -12.12 -9.15
C GLY A 1019 2.19 -10.63 -9.22
N THR A 1020 1.57 -10.16 -10.31
CA THR A 1020 1.04 -8.79 -10.40
C THR A 1020 -0.06 -8.60 -9.36
N VAL A 1021 -0.13 -7.42 -8.77
CA VAL A 1021 -1.11 -7.09 -7.73
C VAL A 1021 -2.07 -6.03 -8.24
N ILE A 1022 -3.36 -6.33 -8.15
CA ILE A 1022 -4.44 -5.38 -8.44
C ILE A 1022 -5.28 -5.07 -7.19
N THR A 1023 -5.93 -3.93 -7.18
CA THR A 1023 -6.97 -3.57 -6.20
C THR A 1023 -8.31 -3.44 -6.89
N VAL A 1024 -9.38 -3.87 -6.23
CA VAL A 1024 -10.74 -3.77 -6.79
C VAL A 1024 -11.54 -2.69 -6.05
N PRO A 1025 -12.07 -1.67 -6.75
CA PRO A 1025 -12.98 -0.66 -6.18
C PRO A 1025 -14.31 -1.32 -5.80
N MET A 1026 -14.55 -1.50 -4.50
CA MET A 1026 -15.67 -2.31 -3.99
C MET A 1026 -16.57 -1.54 -3.03
N ASN A 1027 -16.04 -0.56 -2.28
CA ASN A 1027 -16.73 0.10 -1.18
C ASN A 1027 -17.01 1.56 -1.52
N ALA A 1028 -18.07 1.83 -2.29
CA ALA A 1028 -18.46 3.19 -2.65
C ALA A 1028 -19.04 3.96 -1.45
N ALA A 1029 -18.53 5.16 -1.20
CA ALA A 1029 -19.10 6.07 -0.21
C ALA A 1029 -20.30 6.85 -0.78
N TRP A 1030 -21.32 7.04 0.06
CA TRP A 1030 -22.50 7.84 -0.23
C TRP A 1030 -22.77 8.80 0.92
N PHE A 1031 -23.12 10.04 0.60
CA PHE A 1031 -23.47 11.05 1.59
C PHE A 1031 -24.73 11.80 1.16
N ASP A 1032 -25.64 12.11 2.09
CA ASP A 1032 -26.95 12.69 1.77
C ASP A 1032 -26.89 13.95 0.88
N ALA A 1033 -26.00 14.89 1.18
CA ALA A 1033 -25.85 16.11 0.37
C ALA A 1033 -25.13 15.91 -0.97
N TYR A 1034 -24.45 14.78 -1.17
CA TYR A 1034 -23.60 14.53 -2.35
C TYR A 1034 -24.08 13.37 -3.22
N GLY A 1035 -24.95 12.49 -2.69
CA GLY A 1035 -25.17 11.17 -3.25
C GLY A 1035 -23.85 10.41 -3.41
N TRP A 1036 -23.64 9.84 -4.60
CA TRP A 1036 -22.39 9.20 -5.02
C TRP A 1036 -21.36 10.17 -5.60
N SER A 1037 -21.70 11.46 -5.75
CA SER A 1037 -20.97 12.40 -6.60
C SER A 1037 -19.66 12.92 -6.02
N VAL A 1038 -19.26 12.53 -4.82
CA VAL A 1038 -17.89 12.81 -4.35
C VAL A 1038 -16.89 12.05 -5.22
N GLU A 1039 -17.23 10.81 -5.61
CA GLU A 1039 -16.46 10.04 -6.58
C GLU A 1039 -16.40 10.76 -7.93
N ASN A 1040 -15.20 10.80 -8.49
CA ASN A 1040 -14.84 11.47 -9.73
C ASN A 1040 -15.12 12.99 -9.77
N LYS A 1041 -15.31 13.65 -8.61
CA LYS A 1041 -15.57 15.09 -8.54
C LYS A 1041 -14.83 15.77 -7.41
N GLY A 1042 -14.85 15.20 -6.21
CA GLY A 1042 -14.28 15.78 -5.00
C GLY A 1042 -15.23 16.77 -4.30
N VAL A 1043 -14.78 17.25 -3.15
CA VAL A 1043 -15.48 18.20 -2.28
C VAL A 1043 -14.97 19.60 -2.57
N ALA A 1044 -15.89 20.50 -2.95
CA ALA A 1044 -15.55 21.90 -3.18
C ALA A 1044 -15.34 22.65 -1.85
N PRO A 1045 -14.35 23.55 -1.76
CA PRO A 1045 -14.16 24.41 -0.59
C PRO A 1045 -15.29 25.43 -0.48
N ASP A 1046 -15.46 26.02 0.70
CA ASP A 1046 -16.34 27.18 0.93
C ASP A 1046 -15.67 28.48 0.48
N LEU A 1047 -14.34 28.57 0.62
CA LEU A 1047 -13.51 29.64 0.11
C LEU A 1047 -12.42 29.07 -0.81
N GLU A 1048 -12.56 29.31 -2.11
CA GLU A 1048 -11.55 28.89 -3.08
C GLU A 1048 -10.30 29.77 -2.97
N SER A 1049 -9.14 29.13 -2.74
CA SER A 1049 -7.83 29.78 -2.66
C SER A 1049 -6.76 28.89 -3.29
N LEU A 1050 -6.01 29.45 -4.24
CA LEU A 1050 -4.98 28.77 -5.02
C LEU A 1050 -3.62 29.40 -4.72
N ARG A 1051 -2.62 28.55 -4.45
CA ARG A 1051 -1.21 28.97 -4.42
C ARG A 1051 -0.57 28.75 -5.79
N THR A 1052 -0.45 29.82 -6.56
CA THR A 1052 0.08 29.80 -7.93
C THR A 1052 1.60 29.54 -7.96
N PRO A 1053 2.18 29.16 -9.11
CA PRO A 1053 3.63 29.06 -9.25
C PRO A 1053 4.39 30.35 -8.90
N LEU A 1054 3.76 31.52 -9.11
CA LEU A 1054 4.35 32.80 -8.73
C LEU A 1054 4.32 33.02 -7.21
N ASP A 1055 3.22 32.64 -6.52
CA ASP A 1055 3.17 32.65 -5.05
C ASP A 1055 4.27 31.79 -4.45
N TRP A 1056 4.55 30.64 -5.06
CA TRP A 1056 5.65 29.77 -4.65
C TRP A 1056 7.01 30.43 -4.85
N ALA A 1057 7.24 31.03 -6.02
CA ALA A 1057 8.51 31.67 -6.34
C ALA A 1057 8.81 32.89 -5.46
N GLU A 1058 7.76 33.63 -5.06
CA GLU A 1058 7.86 34.78 -4.16
C GLU A 1058 7.78 34.41 -2.67
N GLY A 1059 7.52 33.14 -2.34
CA GLY A 1059 7.43 32.67 -0.96
C GLY A 1059 6.14 33.05 -0.22
N ARG A 1060 5.07 33.44 -0.94
CA ARG A 1060 3.75 33.78 -0.37
C ARG A 1060 3.00 32.55 0.12
N TYR A 1061 2.17 32.70 1.16
CA TYR A 1061 1.42 31.61 1.81
C TYR A 1061 -0.10 31.72 1.61
N ALA A 1062 -0.56 32.16 0.44
CA ALA A 1062 -1.95 32.52 0.11
C ALA A 1062 -3.05 31.69 0.83
N GLN A 1063 -3.06 30.36 0.68
CA GLN A 1063 -4.07 29.51 1.33
C GLN A 1063 -4.06 29.57 2.86
N LEU A 1064 -2.88 29.62 3.50
CA LEU A 1064 -2.76 29.76 4.95
C LEU A 1064 -3.15 31.17 5.40
N ASP A 1065 -2.76 32.19 4.64
CA ASP A 1065 -3.12 33.59 4.91
C ASP A 1065 -4.64 33.76 4.93
N ASP A 1066 -5.34 33.22 3.93
CA ASP A 1066 -6.80 33.28 3.81
C ASP A 1066 -7.49 32.50 4.93
N ALA A 1067 -7.00 31.30 5.27
CA ALA A 1067 -7.58 30.51 6.36
C ALA A 1067 -7.38 31.15 7.74
N VAL A 1068 -6.21 31.77 7.99
CA VAL A 1068 -5.95 32.48 9.25
C VAL A 1068 -6.83 33.72 9.37
N ARG A 1069 -6.98 34.51 8.30
CA ARG A 1069 -7.88 35.67 8.29
C ARG A 1069 -9.32 35.25 8.57
N LEU A 1070 -9.82 34.24 7.86
CA LEU A 1070 -11.16 33.71 8.08
C LEU A 1070 -11.38 33.21 9.52
N ALA A 1071 -10.39 32.52 10.09
CA ALA A 1071 -10.47 32.07 11.48
C ALA A 1071 -10.52 33.23 12.49
N LEU A 1072 -9.77 34.31 12.24
CA LEU A 1072 -9.81 35.51 13.06
C LEU A 1072 -11.14 36.25 12.95
N ASP A 1073 -11.68 36.39 11.74
CA ASP A 1073 -12.99 37.03 11.50
C ASP A 1073 -14.11 36.24 12.20
N LEU A 1074 -14.08 34.92 12.12
CA LEU A 1074 -15.03 34.06 12.82
C LEU A 1074 -14.92 34.19 14.35
N LEU A 1075 -13.71 34.42 14.88
CA LEU A 1075 -13.48 34.57 16.32
C LEU A 1075 -14.15 35.82 16.89
N GLU A 1076 -14.37 36.86 16.08
CA GLU A 1076 -15.07 38.08 16.50
C GLU A 1076 -16.56 37.83 16.75
N THR A 1077 -17.16 36.94 15.95
CA THR A 1077 -18.59 36.59 16.04
C THR A 1077 -18.84 35.39 16.96
N ASN A 1078 -17.86 34.49 17.08
CA ASN A 1078 -17.91 33.27 17.89
C ASN A 1078 -16.68 33.25 18.82
N PRO A 1079 -16.73 33.98 19.96
CA PRO A 1079 -15.60 34.06 20.88
C PRO A 1079 -15.28 32.69 21.49
N PRO A 1080 -14.02 32.45 21.89
CA PRO A 1080 -13.62 31.17 22.42
C PRO A 1080 -14.22 30.95 23.81
N ALA A 1081 -14.57 29.70 24.13
CA ALA A 1081 -14.94 29.31 25.48
C ALA A 1081 -13.80 29.61 26.46
N THR A 1082 -14.14 30.26 27.57
CA THR A 1082 -13.22 30.63 28.65
C THR A 1082 -13.66 30.03 29.98
N PRO A 1083 -12.72 29.62 30.85
CA PRO A 1083 -13.06 29.15 32.18
C PRO A 1083 -13.71 30.26 33.03
N PRO A 1084 -14.60 29.90 33.97
CA PRO A 1084 -15.12 30.85 34.94
C PRO A 1084 -14.03 31.31 35.92
N THR A 1085 -14.29 32.41 36.62
CA THR A 1085 -13.43 32.88 37.72
C THR A 1085 -14.03 32.50 39.08
N TYR A 1086 -13.30 32.75 40.17
CA TYR A 1086 -13.80 32.54 41.53
C TYR A 1086 -14.73 33.67 42.04
N SER A 1087 -15.17 34.59 41.18
CA SER A 1087 -16.05 35.72 41.56
C SER A 1087 -17.38 35.29 42.17
N ASP A 1088 -17.95 34.18 41.68
CA ASP A 1088 -19.34 33.76 41.98
C ASP A 1088 -19.39 32.44 42.77
N VAL A 1089 -18.33 32.11 43.51
CA VAL A 1089 -18.36 30.94 44.39
C VAL A 1089 -19.36 31.12 45.53
N PRO A 1090 -20.11 30.07 45.94
CA PRO A 1090 -21.05 30.19 47.04
C PRO A 1090 -20.37 30.62 48.34
N ASP A 1091 -20.92 31.62 49.02
CA ASP A 1091 -20.54 31.91 50.40
C ASP A 1091 -21.06 30.78 51.29
N ARG A 1092 -20.11 29.98 51.82
CA ARG A 1092 -20.38 28.90 52.77
C ARG A 1092 -20.14 29.35 54.21
N SER A 1093 -20.04 30.66 54.47
CA SER A 1093 -20.01 31.20 55.83
C SER A 1093 -21.21 30.68 56.62
N ARG A 1094 -20.95 30.25 57.86
CA ARG A 1094 -22.04 29.78 58.72
C ARG A 1094 -22.99 30.95 58.95
N PRO A 1095 -24.32 30.79 58.74
CA PRO A 1095 -25.26 31.84 59.07
C PRO A 1095 -25.14 32.16 60.56
N LYS A 1096 -25.23 33.45 60.91
CA LYS A 1096 -25.25 33.85 62.33
C LYS A 1096 -26.46 33.17 62.99
N LEU A 1097 -26.24 32.54 64.14
CA LEU A 1097 -27.33 32.02 64.96
C LEU A 1097 -28.33 33.16 65.21
N PRO A 1098 -29.64 32.96 64.95
CA PRO A 1098 -30.62 33.96 65.32
C PRO A 1098 -30.53 34.20 66.84
N PRO A 1099 -30.74 35.44 67.30
CA PRO A 1099 -30.73 35.74 68.72
C PRO A 1099 -31.71 34.81 69.45
N ARG A 1100 -31.28 34.29 70.59
CA ARG A 1100 -32.10 33.41 71.44
C ARG A 1100 -33.31 34.21 71.91
N ALA A 1101 -34.53 33.75 71.66
CA ALA A 1101 -35.71 34.46 72.12
C ALA A 1101 -35.71 34.55 73.65
N GLY A 1102 -35.47 35.75 74.19
CA GLY A 1102 -35.48 36.03 75.64
C GLY A 1102 -34.23 36.69 76.23
N THR A 1103 -33.30 37.23 75.44
CA THR A 1103 -32.26 38.17 75.91
C THR A 1103 -32.22 39.42 75.06
#